data_AF-A0A848WQ41-F1
#
_entry.id   AF-A0A848WQ41-F1
#
_cell.length_a   1.000
_cell.length_b   1.000
_cell.length_c   1.000
_cell.angle_alpha   90.00
_cell.angle_beta   90.00
_cell.angle_gamma   90.00
#
_symmetry.space_group_name_H-M   'P 1'
#
loop_
_entity.id
_entity.type
_entity.pdbx_description
1 polymer ?
#
loop_
_entity_poly.entity_id
_entity_poly.type
_entity_poly.pdbx_seq_one_letter_code
_entity_poly.pdbx_strand_id
1 'polypeptide(L)'
;MRAKLTGISGTFLLIVAAIATSPGRDDSPLKRAESLFSANKFAEARPEFEAALPGLAPQDRALPMIRIGYCFERENRFPEAIATYREILKLDPISPADAATARLRMGYAMRRDGDDRKAIPILLEAAAEIEASPNTRAEALLYAAWAHGVLEETDQALELFRQVETIPDVPGNLSATANLNIGRIFQKRGQLKEAIASYRKLEDFHPVAMGNQARARIHILECEALLEGDTPFHIRPWVSQVRDGKANVFWVSQGAIEKGEVLVSAEGYSAQVQPETSSVRDTICHLHTAKLTGLPPGSEIGYEVRCAEKSAAGTFKTPPPAGNAIRFCVIGDTQSYHPGLQQLLDRMGEEDADFVIHVGDLVDRGDVWGEWKAGFFDPGYPYLKNAAFWPVYGNHDGGPYFPTFFKETPQGYYYSYDWGDAHFVVLDSYGPGSGRSGREKQLAWLQADLEANQKKWTIVSLHVPMIATRAGIPKFGQEDFLPLLEQHGVDLVFTGHHPQYRRYLPIGPPGKKPVIHITTGGGGGPVGGSLPSPLLAKSYDRNHYTLVSIEGNRLEVRAKAIDGEILDEFEIRKEGDRFDETWMEQAVDTSLHGKIISLYHELLGKDSRTLELSTEPNSTDGDELKLKLNFDRLSRGPLDRTSIPPEARLAIESIDEDSPWIIPPQSISFSEPVAIIRGTFRPVQDGKTKSNVRLQLQLGERKLTPVEARLLVKDESNQ
;
A
#
# COMPACT_ATOMS: atom_id res chain seq x y z
N MET A 1 4.63 11.70 -17.61
CA MET A 1 5.63 11.94 -16.55
C MET A 1 5.07 12.90 -15.46
N ARG A 2 3.88 12.63 -14.91
CA ARG A 2 3.33 13.30 -13.72
C ARG A 2 3.13 12.22 -12.66
N ALA A 3 3.69 12.38 -11.47
CA ALA A 3 3.61 11.39 -10.40
C ALA A 3 3.14 12.04 -9.08
N LYS A 4 2.00 11.54 -8.58
CA LYS A 4 1.60 11.42 -7.16
C LYS A 4 1.97 12.55 -6.20
N LEU A 5 0.96 13.35 -5.86
CA LEU A 5 0.88 14.17 -4.65
C LEU A 5 -0.33 13.70 -3.82
N THR A 6 -0.11 12.87 -2.80
CA THR A 6 -1.04 12.60 -1.70
C THR A 6 -0.23 12.11 -0.50
N GLY A 7 -0.28 12.81 0.64
CA GLY A 7 0.36 12.37 1.89
C GLY A 7 1.55 13.20 2.41
N ILE A 8 1.97 14.25 1.69
CA ILE A 8 2.86 15.29 2.25
C ILE A 8 2.00 16.52 2.54
N SER A 9 2.15 17.11 3.72
CA SER A 9 1.60 18.45 4.03
C SER A 9 1.99 19.41 2.92
N GLY A 10 1.02 20.08 2.32
CA GLY A 10 1.23 20.93 1.15
C GLY A 10 2.07 22.15 1.48
N THR A 11 3.39 21.98 1.44
CA THR A 11 4.40 23.03 1.59
C THR A 11 5.32 22.99 0.38
N PHE A 12 5.33 24.10 -0.36
CA PHE A 12 6.25 24.40 -1.46
C PHE A 12 6.20 23.47 -2.70
N LEU A 13 5.26 23.77 -3.60
CA LEU A 13 5.46 23.51 -5.03
C LEU A 13 4.85 24.63 -5.88
N LEU A 14 5.55 25.75 -6.02
CA LEU A 14 5.57 26.69 -7.16
C LEU A 14 6.28 28.01 -6.79
N ILE A 15 7.61 28.02 -6.90
CA ILE A 15 8.31 29.21 -7.42
C ILE A 15 9.00 28.75 -8.70
N VAL A 16 8.31 28.92 -9.83
CA VAL A 16 8.89 28.80 -11.17
C VAL A 16 8.47 30.05 -11.93
N ALA A 17 9.32 31.07 -11.89
CA ALA A 17 9.22 32.24 -12.74
C ALA A 17 10.62 32.75 -13.10
N ALA A 18 11.00 32.52 -14.36
CA ALA A 18 12.01 33.25 -15.13
C ALA A 18 13.44 33.44 -14.54
N ILE A 19 14.31 32.44 -14.75
CA ILE A 19 15.62 32.71 -15.39
C ILE A 19 15.71 31.84 -16.65
N ALA A 20 15.19 32.35 -17.76
CA ALA A 20 15.31 31.73 -19.07
C ALA A 20 16.42 32.44 -19.88
N THR A 21 17.67 31.99 -19.73
CA THR A 21 18.80 32.48 -20.53
C THR A 21 19.58 31.32 -21.14
N SER A 22 19.29 31.05 -22.42
CA SER A 22 20.07 30.33 -23.44
C SER A 22 20.52 28.86 -23.16
N PRO A 23 20.39 27.94 -24.14
CA PRO A 23 20.88 26.56 -24.02
C PRO A 23 22.41 26.47 -24.22
N GLY A 24 23.16 26.84 -23.18
CA GLY A 24 24.57 26.46 -23.01
C GLY A 24 24.69 25.30 -22.01
N ARG A 25 25.65 24.39 -22.25
CA ARG A 25 26.13 23.44 -21.22
C ARG A 25 26.91 24.25 -20.18
N ASP A 26 26.24 24.54 -19.08
CA ASP A 26 26.80 25.20 -17.90
C ASP A 26 26.47 24.31 -16.70
N ASP A 27 27.49 23.58 -16.24
CA ASP A 27 27.43 22.51 -15.23
C ASP A 27 27.75 23.06 -13.83
N SER A 28 27.18 24.22 -13.48
CA SER A 28 27.42 24.85 -12.18
C SER A 28 26.83 24.02 -11.01
N PRO A 29 27.52 23.93 -9.85
CA PRO A 29 27.05 23.15 -8.71
C PRO A 29 25.62 23.48 -8.26
N LEU A 30 25.22 24.76 -8.32
CA LEU A 30 23.86 25.20 -7.99
C LEU A 30 22.78 24.57 -8.91
N LYS A 31 23.04 24.49 -10.22
CA LYS A 31 22.10 23.92 -11.19
C LYS A 31 21.98 22.41 -11.03
N ARG A 32 23.09 21.75 -10.68
CA ARG A 32 23.11 20.32 -10.30
C ARG A 32 22.34 20.09 -8.99
N ALA A 33 22.54 20.93 -7.98
CA ALA A 33 21.84 20.88 -6.71
C ALA A 33 20.31 21.02 -6.87
N GLU A 34 19.83 22.01 -7.62
CA GLU A 34 18.40 22.19 -7.92
C GLU A 34 17.80 21.01 -8.70
N SER A 35 18.56 20.41 -9.63
CA SER A 35 18.13 19.20 -10.34
C SER A 35 17.98 17.99 -9.40
N LEU A 36 18.95 17.78 -8.50
CA LEU A 36 18.90 16.72 -7.48
C LEU A 36 17.77 16.96 -6.46
N PHE A 37 17.58 18.21 -6.03
CA PHE A 37 16.51 18.61 -5.12
C PHE A 37 15.12 18.36 -5.75
N SER A 38 14.94 18.77 -7.00
CA SER A 38 13.71 18.52 -7.78
C SER A 38 13.45 17.02 -8.00
N ALA A 39 14.50 16.20 -8.02
CA ALA A 39 14.42 14.74 -8.06
C ALA A 39 14.21 14.09 -6.67
N ASN A 40 14.00 14.85 -5.60
CA ASN A 40 13.91 14.42 -4.20
C ASN A 40 15.17 13.71 -3.65
N LYS A 41 16.35 13.90 -4.28
CA LYS A 41 17.63 13.33 -3.86
C LYS A 41 18.33 14.22 -2.82
N PHE A 42 17.66 14.48 -1.69
CA PHE A 42 18.07 15.51 -0.71
C PHE A 42 19.50 15.34 -0.17
N ALA A 43 19.92 14.10 0.12
CA ALA A 43 21.26 13.79 0.62
C ALA A 43 22.38 14.01 -0.43
N GLU A 44 22.06 13.89 -1.73
CA GLU A 44 22.96 14.24 -2.84
C GLU A 44 22.90 15.75 -3.14
N ALA A 45 21.75 16.38 -2.99
CA ALA A 45 21.54 17.80 -3.30
C ALA A 45 22.22 18.74 -2.29
N ARG A 46 22.20 18.40 -0.98
CA ARG A 46 22.81 19.23 0.07
C ARG A 46 24.28 19.59 -0.21
N PRO A 47 25.22 18.63 -0.39
CA PRO A 47 26.63 18.97 -0.57
C PRO A 47 26.89 19.81 -1.84
N GLU A 48 26.05 19.67 -2.88
CA GLU A 48 26.15 20.50 -4.09
C GLU A 48 25.68 21.95 -3.83
N PHE A 49 24.63 22.16 -3.01
CA PHE A 49 24.27 23.51 -2.54
C PHE A 49 25.35 24.11 -1.62
N GLU A 50 25.89 23.32 -0.68
CA GLU A 50 26.95 23.75 0.23
C GLU A 50 28.23 24.15 -0.55
N ALA A 51 28.58 23.40 -1.59
CA ALA A 51 29.69 23.72 -2.50
C ALA A 51 29.42 24.96 -3.37
N ALA A 52 28.15 25.28 -3.68
CA ALA A 52 27.79 26.47 -4.44
C ALA A 52 27.87 27.77 -3.61
N LEU A 53 27.54 27.72 -2.31
CA LEU A 53 27.41 28.91 -1.45
C LEU A 53 28.61 29.89 -1.47
N PRO A 54 29.89 29.46 -1.44
CA PRO A 54 31.02 30.39 -1.45
C PRO A 54 31.11 31.26 -2.71
N GLY A 55 30.60 30.75 -3.85
CA GLY A 55 30.60 31.46 -5.14
C GLY A 55 29.44 32.44 -5.34
N LEU A 56 28.46 32.48 -4.43
CA LEU A 56 27.29 33.35 -4.52
C LEU A 56 27.52 34.68 -3.80
N ALA A 57 26.98 35.76 -4.37
CA ALA A 57 26.93 37.05 -3.68
C ALA A 57 25.98 36.99 -2.47
N PRO A 58 26.16 37.82 -1.43
CA PRO A 58 25.40 37.72 -0.18
C PRO A 58 23.88 37.66 -0.36
N GLN A 59 23.34 38.52 -1.24
CA GLN A 59 21.90 38.60 -1.52
C GLN A 59 21.31 37.33 -2.17
N ASP A 60 22.14 36.51 -2.83
CA ASP A 60 21.71 35.30 -3.55
C ASP A 60 21.79 34.02 -2.69
N ARG A 61 22.30 34.13 -1.45
CA ARG A 61 22.56 32.96 -0.57
C ARG A 61 21.33 32.44 0.16
N ALA A 62 20.31 33.27 0.39
CA ALA A 62 19.17 32.92 1.22
C ALA A 62 18.42 31.67 0.70
N LEU A 63 18.06 31.64 -0.59
CA LEU A 63 17.33 30.52 -1.18
C LEU A 63 18.11 29.19 -1.15
N PRO A 64 19.39 29.10 -1.58
CA PRO A 64 20.20 27.88 -1.41
C PRO A 64 20.36 27.44 0.05
N MET A 65 20.49 28.37 1.01
CA MET A 65 20.52 28.01 2.43
C MET A 65 19.15 27.48 2.91
N ILE A 66 18.03 28.01 2.41
CA ILE A 66 16.69 27.46 2.70
C ILE A 66 16.59 26.01 2.19
N ARG A 67 17.15 25.72 1.01
CA ARG A 67 17.21 24.37 0.42
C ARG A 67 18.10 23.42 1.24
N ILE A 68 19.26 23.87 1.74
CA ILE A 68 20.13 23.09 2.65
C ILE A 68 19.40 22.73 3.94
N GLY A 69 18.75 23.72 4.58
CA GLY A 69 17.92 23.49 5.76
C GLY A 69 16.82 22.46 5.50
N TYR A 70 16.17 22.54 4.33
CA TYR A 70 15.12 21.59 3.94
C TYR A 70 15.70 20.17 3.76
N CYS A 71 16.89 20.04 3.16
CA CYS A 71 17.56 18.74 3.06
C CYS A 71 17.84 18.12 4.44
N PHE A 72 18.30 18.91 5.42
CA PHE A 72 18.46 18.44 6.80
C PHE A 72 17.13 17.97 7.41
N GLU A 73 16.03 18.70 7.22
CA GLU A 73 14.72 18.26 7.69
C GLU A 73 14.28 16.92 7.06
N ARG A 74 14.53 16.73 5.76
CA ARG A 74 14.20 15.47 5.05
C ARG A 74 15.07 14.29 5.49
N GLU A 75 16.23 14.55 6.08
CA GLU A 75 17.08 13.57 6.75
C GLU A 75 16.72 13.37 8.25
N ASN A 76 15.68 14.06 8.76
CA ASN A 76 15.31 14.15 10.19
C ASN A 76 16.41 14.76 11.09
N ARG A 77 17.29 15.59 10.52
CA ARG A 77 18.39 16.29 11.20
C ARG A 77 17.93 17.70 11.63
N PHE A 78 16.94 17.74 12.52
CA PHE A 78 16.28 18.99 12.91
C PHE A 78 17.20 20.02 13.59
N PRO A 79 18.15 19.65 14.47
CA PRO A 79 19.09 20.62 15.05
C PRO A 79 19.94 21.36 14.00
N GLU A 80 20.43 20.65 12.97
CA GLU A 80 21.19 21.25 11.87
C GLU A 80 20.32 22.10 10.94
N ALA A 81 19.06 21.69 10.70
CA ALA A 81 18.10 22.53 9.99
C ALA A 81 17.85 23.85 10.74
N ILE A 82 17.57 23.79 12.04
CA ILE A 82 17.35 24.96 12.92
C ILE A 82 18.58 25.88 12.92
N ALA A 83 19.79 25.30 13.02
CA ALA A 83 21.04 26.07 12.93
C ALA A 83 21.17 26.77 11.57
N THR A 84 20.92 26.06 10.46
CA THR A 84 20.98 26.61 9.11
C THR A 84 20.03 27.80 8.96
N TYR A 85 18.75 27.65 9.33
CA TYR A 85 17.76 28.73 9.23
C TYR A 85 18.11 29.94 10.11
N ARG A 86 18.73 29.71 11.28
CA ARG A 86 19.22 30.80 12.14
C ARG A 86 20.35 31.61 11.50
N GLU A 87 21.22 30.99 10.70
CA GLU A 87 22.25 31.73 9.96
C GLU A 87 21.67 32.53 8.79
N ILE A 88 20.59 32.07 8.16
CA ILE A 88 19.89 32.83 7.10
C ILE A 88 19.39 34.16 7.65
N LEU A 89 18.82 34.17 8.86
CA LEU A 89 18.33 35.38 9.53
C LEU A 89 19.43 36.38 9.94
N LYS A 90 20.72 36.08 9.67
CA LYS A 90 21.86 36.99 9.84
C LYS A 90 22.42 37.54 8.52
N LEU A 91 21.88 37.14 7.37
CA LEU A 91 22.31 37.65 6.08
C LEU A 91 21.96 39.14 5.95
N ASP A 92 22.90 39.92 5.41
CA ASP A 92 22.72 41.33 5.09
C ASP A 92 23.19 41.57 3.64
N PRO A 93 22.28 41.95 2.70
CA PRO A 93 20.84 42.07 2.88
C PRO A 93 20.13 40.70 2.89
N ILE A 94 18.96 40.63 3.54
CA ILE A 94 17.97 39.56 3.39
C ILE A 94 16.62 40.15 2.99
N SER A 95 15.88 39.49 2.09
CA SER A 95 14.51 39.90 1.77
C SER A 95 13.55 39.54 2.92
N PRO A 96 12.55 40.38 3.26
CA PRO A 96 11.55 40.02 4.26
C PRO A 96 10.81 38.71 3.92
N ALA A 97 10.57 38.42 2.63
CA ALA A 97 10.00 37.15 2.18
C ALA A 97 10.89 35.92 2.47
N ASP A 98 12.20 36.01 2.28
CA ASP A 98 13.14 34.95 2.65
C ASP A 98 13.26 34.81 4.17
N ALA A 99 13.26 35.92 4.91
CA ALA A 99 13.27 35.92 6.36
C ALA A 99 12.00 35.24 6.94
N ALA A 100 10.81 35.55 6.40
CA ALA A 100 9.57 34.86 6.75
C ALA A 100 9.65 33.36 6.45
N THR A 101 10.21 32.98 5.29
CA THR A 101 10.36 31.58 4.89
C THR A 101 11.35 30.84 5.80
N ALA A 102 12.48 31.45 6.14
CA ALA A 102 13.44 30.89 7.09
C ALA A 102 12.85 30.73 8.50
N ARG A 103 12.08 31.72 9.00
CA ARG A 103 11.34 31.59 10.27
C ARG A 103 10.30 30.47 10.22
N LEU A 104 9.49 30.38 9.17
CA LEU A 104 8.51 29.31 8.97
C LEU A 104 9.15 27.92 9.09
N ARG A 105 10.25 27.70 8.34
CA ARG A 105 10.96 26.41 8.36
C ARG A 105 11.68 26.15 9.68
N MET A 106 12.29 27.17 10.29
CA MET A 106 12.91 27.05 11.63
C MET A 106 11.87 26.64 12.68
N GLY A 107 10.70 27.28 12.68
CA GLY A 107 9.59 26.95 13.54
C GLY A 107 9.07 25.53 13.32
N TYR A 108 8.89 25.11 12.06
CA TYR A 108 8.54 23.72 11.74
C TYR A 108 9.59 22.73 12.28
N ALA A 109 10.88 22.97 12.03
CA ALA A 109 11.95 22.10 12.49
C ALA A 109 12.01 22.02 14.04
N MET A 110 11.81 23.15 14.75
CA MET A 110 11.69 23.18 16.22
C MET A 110 10.54 22.30 16.71
N ARG A 111 9.36 22.35 16.08
CA ARG A 111 8.24 21.46 16.43
C ARG A 111 8.57 19.98 16.21
N ARG A 112 9.31 19.66 15.14
CA ARG A 112 9.74 18.28 14.85
C ARG A 112 10.80 17.77 15.83
N ASP A 113 11.57 18.67 16.43
CA ASP A 113 12.53 18.42 17.52
C ASP A 113 11.85 18.35 18.92
N GLY A 114 10.53 18.56 19.00
CA GLY A 114 9.75 18.55 20.24
C GLY A 114 9.68 19.89 20.99
N ASP A 115 10.18 20.97 20.37
CA ASP A 115 10.39 22.27 20.99
C ASP A 115 9.21 23.25 20.73
N ASP A 116 7.97 22.74 20.71
CA ASP A 116 6.74 23.47 20.32
C ASP A 116 6.59 24.85 21.00
N ARG A 117 6.91 24.96 22.30
CA ARG A 117 6.82 26.22 23.06
C ARG A 117 7.81 27.29 22.57
N LYS A 118 8.96 26.89 21.99
CA LYS A 118 9.92 27.82 21.35
C LYS A 118 9.55 28.11 19.90
N ALA A 119 8.89 27.16 19.22
CA ALA A 119 8.48 27.31 17.82
C ALA A 119 7.39 28.38 17.63
N ILE A 120 6.42 28.47 18.55
CA ILE A 120 5.26 29.39 18.47
C ILE A 120 5.66 30.84 18.14
N PRO A 121 6.51 31.56 18.92
CA PRO A 121 6.84 32.95 18.61
C PRO A 121 7.50 33.13 17.23
N ILE A 122 8.38 32.21 16.83
CA ILE A 122 9.05 32.21 15.53
C ILE A 122 8.04 32.06 14.38
N LEU A 123 7.05 31.18 14.55
CA LEU A 123 5.98 30.97 13.57
C LEU A 123 5.04 32.20 13.49
N LEU A 124 4.71 32.81 14.62
CA LEU A 124 3.90 34.04 14.63
C LEU A 124 4.64 35.22 13.98
N GLU A 125 5.95 35.36 14.18
CA GLU A 125 6.78 36.31 13.42
C GLU A 125 6.75 36.04 11.91
N ALA A 126 6.80 34.76 11.49
CA ALA A 126 6.72 34.39 10.07
C ALA A 126 5.36 34.74 9.44
N ALA A 127 4.27 34.61 10.19
CA ALA A 127 2.92 34.95 9.74
C ALA A 127 2.66 36.47 9.68
N ALA A 128 3.26 37.23 10.61
CA ALA A 128 3.10 38.67 10.71
C ALA A 128 3.86 39.46 9.63
N GLU A 129 4.94 38.91 9.06
CA GLU A 129 5.82 39.59 8.11
C GLU A 129 5.06 40.11 6.87
N ILE A 130 5.24 41.39 6.51
CA ILE A 130 4.35 42.08 5.56
C ILE A 130 4.52 41.56 4.13
N GLU A 131 5.70 41.06 3.77
CA GLU A 131 5.97 40.49 2.44
C GLU A 131 5.81 38.95 2.38
N ALA A 132 5.37 38.31 3.48
CA ALA A 132 5.11 36.88 3.48
C ALA A 132 3.96 36.52 2.52
N SER A 133 4.18 35.49 1.69
CA SER A 133 3.14 34.97 0.80
C SER A 133 1.94 34.42 1.59
N PRO A 134 0.72 34.37 1.00
CA PRO A 134 -0.44 33.74 1.64
C PRO A 134 -0.15 32.32 2.14
N ASN A 135 0.60 31.53 1.36
CA ASN A 135 1.06 30.19 1.74
C ASN A 135 1.94 30.25 3.00
N THR A 136 2.97 31.09 3.00
CA THR A 136 3.92 31.24 4.13
C THR A 136 3.19 31.58 5.41
N ARG A 137 2.23 32.51 5.36
CA ARG A 137 1.42 32.91 6.53
C ARG A 137 0.48 31.80 6.99
N ALA A 138 -0.27 31.21 6.07
CA ALA A 138 -1.23 30.16 6.39
C ALA A 138 -0.53 28.94 7.00
N GLU A 139 0.59 28.50 6.43
CA GLU A 139 1.39 27.40 6.98
C GLU A 139 1.99 27.74 8.36
N ALA A 140 2.47 28.97 8.56
CA ALA A 140 3.01 29.42 9.83
C ALA A 140 1.93 29.40 10.94
N LEU A 141 0.73 29.91 10.65
CA LEU A 141 -0.42 29.84 11.54
C LEU A 141 -0.86 28.39 11.82
N LEU A 142 -0.91 27.51 10.81
CA LEU A 142 -1.23 26.09 10.98
C LEU A 142 -0.22 25.39 11.91
N TYR A 143 1.09 25.62 11.71
CA TYR A 143 2.11 25.05 12.58
C TYR A 143 2.04 25.62 14.00
N ALA A 144 1.78 26.92 14.19
CA ALA A 144 1.61 27.53 15.50
C ALA A 144 0.37 26.98 16.21
N ALA A 145 -0.76 26.85 15.50
CA ALA A 145 -2.00 26.27 16.02
C ALA A 145 -1.82 24.81 16.47
N TRP A 146 -1.11 23.99 15.70
CA TRP A 146 -0.76 22.63 16.13
C TRP A 146 0.23 22.61 17.30
N ALA A 147 1.14 23.57 17.43
CA ALA A 147 2.02 23.69 18.59
C ALA A 147 1.24 23.97 19.87
N HIS A 148 0.32 24.95 19.84
CA HIS A 148 -0.63 25.18 20.93
C HIS A 148 -1.49 23.94 21.22
N GLY A 149 -1.91 23.19 20.19
CA GLY A 149 -2.63 21.93 20.35
C GLY A 149 -1.85 20.83 21.08
N VAL A 150 -0.52 20.73 20.90
CA VAL A 150 0.35 19.82 21.67
C VAL A 150 0.50 20.26 23.13
N LEU A 151 0.45 21.57 23.39
CA LEU A 151 0.50 22.16 24.73
C LEU A 151 -0.88 22.21 25.42
N GLU A 152 -1.92 21.61 24.82
CA GLU A 152 -3.34 21.65 25.25
C GLU A 152 -3.98 23.06 25.27
N GLU A 153 -3.28 24.08 24.75
CA GLU A 153 -3.65 25.49 24.65
C GLU A 153 -4.72 25.70 23.53
N THR A 154 -5.89 25.10 23.75
CA THR A 154 -6.88 24.81 22.69
C THR A 154 -7.60 26.05 22.15
N ASP A 155 -7.79 27.10 22.96
CA ASP A 155 -8.40 28.36 22.49
C ASP A 155 -7.45 29.14 21.56
N GLN A 156 -6.15 29.16 21.89
CA GLN A 156 -5.10 29.74 21.05
C GLN A 156 -4.98 28.99 19.72
N ALA A 157 -5.04 27.66 19.76
CA ALA A 157 -5.08 26.84 18.55
C ALA A 157 -6.29 27.17 17.66
N LEU A 158 -7.50 27.26 18.24
CA LEU A 158 -8.74 27.58 17.53
C LEU A 158 -8.69 28.95 16.84
N GLU A 159 -8.17 29.96 17.55
CA GLU A 159 -8.02 31.32 17.03
C GLU A 159 -7.04 31.38 15.85
N LEU A 160 -5.88 30.73 15.96
CA LEU A 160 -4.91 30.69 14.86
C LEU A 160 -5.42 29.92 13.64
N PHE A 161 -6.20 28.84 13.83
CA PHE A 161 -6.86 28.17 12.70
C PHE A 161 -7.87 29.08 11.99
N ARG A 162 -8.63 29.90 12.73
CA ARG A 162 -9.56 30.88 12.15
C ARG A 162 -8.86 31.99 11.39
N GLN A 163 -7.70 32.45 11.88
CA GLN A 163 -6.91 33.46 11.18
C GLN A 163 -6.48 33.01 9.78
N VAL A 164 -6.27 31.70 9.55
CA VAL A 164 -6.02 31.16 8.19
C VAL A 164 -7.16 31.48 7.22
N GLU A 165 -8.43 31.47 7.68
CA GLU A 165 -9.59 31.81 6.85
C GLU A 165 -9.68 33.31 6.51
N THR A 166 -8.91 34.16 7.20
CA THR A 166 -8.91 35.63 6.98
C THR A 166 -7.85 36.12 6.01
N ILE A 167 -6.89 35.25 5.64
CA ILE A 167 -5.81 35.60 4.70
C ILE A 167 -6.37 35.54 3.27
N PRO A 168 -6.20 36.60 2.45
CA PRO A 168 -6.56 36.55 1.02
C PRO A 168 -5.76 35.49 0.24
N ASP A 169 -6.40 34.88 -0.76
CA ASP A 169 -5.77 33.97 -1.74
C ASP A 169 -5.03 32.75 -1.13
N VAL A 170 -5.47 32.25 0.02
CA VAL A 170 -4.94 31.00 0.61
C VAL A 170 -5.27 29.78 -0.25
N PRO A 171 -4.29 28.88 -0.52
CA PRO A 171 -4.54 27.61 -1.19
C PRO A 171 -5.62 26.77 -0.49
N GLY A 172 -6.59 26.26 -1.26
CA GLY A 172 -7.74 25.53 -0.71
C GLY A 172 -7.38 24.30 0.14
N ASN A 173 -6.22 23.67 -0.06
CA ASN A 173 -5.73 22.60 0.81
C ASN A 173 -5.38 23.09 2.23
N LEU A 174 -4.88 24.32 2.38
CA LEU A 174 -4.54 24.92 3.68
C LEU A 174 -5.83 25.38 4.39
N SER A 175 -6.76 26.03 3.67
CA SER A 175 -8.08 26.41 4.20
C SER A 175 -8.93 25.21 4.63
N ALA A 176 -8.90 24.11 3.85
CA ALA A 176 -9.51 22.84 4.23
C ALA A 176 -8.83 22.22 5.47
N THR A 177 -7.50 22.32 5.56
CA THR A 177 -6.76 21.83 6.74
C THR A 177 -7.11 22.62 7.99
N ALA A 178 -7.23 23.95 7.91
CA ALA A 178 -7.68 24.78 9.02
C ALA A 178 -9.09 24.36 9.49
N ASN A 179 -10.07 24.31 8.58
CA ASN A 179 -11.45 23.95 8.91
C ASN A 179 -11.61 22.54 9.48
N LEU A 180 -10.81 21.55 9.02
CA LEU A 180 -10.79 20.22 9.62
C LEU A 180 -10.33 20.25 11.09
N ASN A 181 -9.35 21.09 11.43
CA ASN A 181 -8.88 21.22 12.82
C ASN A 181 -9.84 22.06 13.69
N ILE A 182 -10.49 23.10 13.13
CA ILE A 182 -11.57 23.85 13.81
C ILE A 182 -12.71 22.90 14.18
N GLY A 183 -13.17 22.06 13.24
CA GLY A 183 -14.22 21.08 13.49
C GLY A 183 -13.83 20.09 14.60
N ARG A 184 -12.59 19.60 14.59
CA ARG A 184 -12.06 18.69 15.64
C ARG A 184 -12.02 19.33 17.02
N ILE A 185 -11.69 20.62 17.11
CA ILE A 185 -11.71 21.35 18.39
C ILE A 185 -13.16 21.46 18.91
N PHE A 186 -14.11 21.84 18.05
CA PHE A 186 -15.52 21.90 18.44
C PHE A 186 -16.08 20.53 18.86
N GLN A 187 -15.76 19.47 18.11
CA GLN A 187 -16.18 18.10 18.43
C GLN A 187 -15.66 17.65 19.80
N LYS A 188 -14.36 17.90 20.10
CA LYS A 188 -13.77 17.64 21.43
C LYS A 188 -14.44 18.42 22.57
N ARG A 189 -15.03 19.59 22.28
CA ARG A 189 -15.79 20.41 23.25
C ARG A 189 -17.26 20.00 23.39
N GLY A 190 -17.73 18.98 22.66
CA GLY A 190 -19.14 18.63 22.57
C GLY A 190 -19.99 19.62 21.77
N GLN A 191 -19.37 20.56 21.05
CA GLN A 191 -20.03 21.56 20.22
C GLN A 191 -20.31 20.99 18.82
N LEU A 192 -21.14 19.95 18.78
CA LEU A 192 -21.30 19.07 17.62
C LEU A 192 -21.85 19.79 16.38
N LYS A 193 -22.71 20.81 16.55
CA LYS A 193 -23.29 21.57 15.43
C LYS A 193 -22.24 22.48 14.78
N GLU A 194 -21.43 23.13 15.59
CA GLU A 194 -20.30 23.97 15.17
C GLU A 194 -19.19 23.13 14.53
N ALA A 195 -18.98 21.89 15.02
CA ALA A 195 -18.10 20.92 14.39
C ALA A 195 -18.58 20.56 12.97
N ILE A 196 -19.84 20.13 12.83
CA ILE A 196 -20.46 19.80 11.53
C ILE A 196 -20.38 20.99 10.56
N ALA A 197 -20.69 22.21 11.02
CA ALA A 197 -20.61 23.42 10.19
C ALA A 197 -19.18 23.68 9.69
N SER A 198 -18.17 23.44 10.52
CA SER A 198 -16.75 23.59 10.16
C SER A 198 -16.30 22.52 9.17
N TYR A 199 -16.77 21.28 9.34
CA TYR A 199 -16.47 20.16 8.44
C TYR A 199 -17.14 20.31 7.06
N ARG A 200 -18.38 20.79 6.98
CA ARG A 200 -19.10 20.95 5.71
C ARG A 200 -18.47 21.97 4.77
N LYS A 201 -17.81 23.01 5.29
CA LYS A 201 -16.98 23.95 4.48
C LYS A 201 -15.90 23.25 3.64
N LEU A 202 -15.50 22.02 3.97
CA LEU A 202 -14.48 21.34 3.17
C LEU A 202 -14.96 20.96 1.77
N GLU A 203 -16.27 20.87 1.54
CA GLU A 203 -16.83 20.53 0.22
C GLU A 203 -16.51 21.60 -0.84
N ASP A 204 -16.38 22.87 -0.42
CA ASP A 204 -16.05 24.02 -1.28
C ASP A 204 -14.65 23.93 -1.91
N PHE A 205 -13.74 23.09 -1.38
CA PHE A 205 -12.36 22.94 -1.86
C PHE A 205 -12.15 21.75 -2.80
N HIS A 206 -13.19 21.25 -3.46
CA HIS A 206 -13.09 20.16 -4.44
C HIS A 206 -12.44 20.66 -5.76
N PRO A 207 -11.48 19.92 -6.38
CA PRO A 207 -10.89 18.64 -5.98
C PRO A 207 -9.57 18.76 -5.19
N VAL A 208 -9.17 19.97 -4.77
CA VAL A 208 -7.85 20.26 -4.20
C VAL A 208 -7.63 19.60 -2.82
N ALA A 209 -8.70 19.28 -2.08
CA ALA A 209 -8.63 18.78 -0.71
C ALA A 209 -9.29 17.41 -0.45
N MET A 210 -9.42 16.54 -1.45
CA MET A 210 -10.19 15.27 -1.36
C MET A 210 -9.91 14.40 -0.11
N GLY A 211 -8.65 14.25 0.30
CA GLY A 211 -8.32 13.46 1.51
C GLY A 211 -8.82 14.09 2.83
N ASN A 212 -8.85 15.43 2.92
CA ASN A 212 -9.45 16.12 4.07
C ASN A 212 -10.98 16.10 3.98
N GLN A 213 -11.57 16.13 2.78
CA GLN A 213 -13.01 16.00 2.57
C GLN A 213 -13.53 14.64 3.07
N ALA A 214 -12.84 13.54 2.75
CA ALA A 214 -13.17 12.21 3.27
C ALA A 214 -13.16 12.17 4.81
N ARG A 215 -12.09 12.68 5.44
CA ARG A 215 -11.97 12.76 6.90
C ARG A 215 -13.04 13.66 7.55
N ALA A 216 -13.42 14.76 6.90
CA ALA A 216 -14.52 15.61 7.38
C ALA A 216 -15.88 14.90 7.34
N ARG A 217 -16.18 14.11 6.30
CA ARG A 217 -17.42 13.32 6.21
C ARG A 217 -17.53 12.32 7.35
N ILE A 218 -16.44 11.66 7.71
CA ILE A 218 -16.36 10.74 8.85
C ILE A 218 -16.72 11.47 10.16
N HIS A 219 -16.10 12.63 10.42
CA HIS A 219 -16.39 13.39 11.63
C HIS A 219 -17.79 14.05 11.65
N ILE A 220 -18.38 14.37 10.49
CA ILE A 220 -19.79 14.80 10.40
C ILE A 220 -20.69 13.67 10.89
N LEU A 221 -20.50 12.45 10.39
CA LEU A 221 -21.30 11.28 10.76
C LEU A 221 -21.14 10.90 12.25
N GLU A 222 -19.95 11.08 12.84
CA GLU A 222 -19.76 10.98 14.30
C GLU A 222 -20.60 12.03 15.04
N CYS A 223 -20.54 13.29 14.62
CA CYS A 223 -21.25 14.38 15.29
C CYS A 223 -22.77 14.26 15.14
N GLU A 224 -23.26 13.79 13.99
CA GLU A 224 -24.68 13.54 13.74
C GLU A 224 -25.19 12.37 14.59
N ALA A 225 -24.45 11.25 14.67
CA ALA A 225 -24.80 10.13 15.57
C ALA A 225 -24.79 10.53 17.06
N LEU A 226 -23.84 11.38 17.49
CA LEU A 226 -23.82 11.91 18.85
C LEU A 226 -24.98 12.90 19.13
N LEU A 227 -25.50 13.59 18.12
CA LEU A 227 -26.69 14.44 18.22
C LEU A 227 -28.01 13.64 18.20
N GLU A 228 -28.04 12.49 17.53
CA GLU A 228 -29.20 11.58 17.51
C GLU A 228 -29.40 10.87 18.86
N GLY A 229 -28.33 10.67 19.63
CA GLY A 229 -28.37 10.05 20.96
C GLY A 229 -28.34 8.52 20.90
N ASP A 230 -29.00 7.87 21.85
CA ASP A 230 -28.95 6.42 22.03
C ASP A 230 -29.46 5.68 20.78
N THR A 231 -28.55 4.94 20.13
CA THR A 231 -28.78 4.32 18.83
C THR A 231 -28.56 2.81 18.90
N PRO A 232 -29.62 1.97 18.78
CA PRO A 232 -29.51 0.51 18.88
C PRO A 232 -28.55 -0.15 17.88
N PHE A 233 -28.38 0.47 16.72
CA PHE A 233 -27.50 0.03 15.63
C PHE A 233 -26.57 1.16 15.18
N HIS A 234 -25.74 1.66 16.10
CA HIS A 234 -24.66 2.60 15.78
C HIS A 234 -23.67 1.97 14.81
N ILE A 235 -23.40 0.67 14.95
CA ILE A 235 -22.89 -0.16 13.86
C ILE A 235 -23.92 -1.28 13.64
N ARG A 236 -24.43 -1.37 12.41
CA ARG A 236 -25.43 -2.36 12.00
C ARG A 236 -24.86 -3.78 12.05
N PRO A 237 -25.70 -4.82 12.16
CA PRO A 237 -25.19 -6.16 12.40
C PRO A 237 -24.31 -6.73 11.27
N TRP A 238 -23.31 -7.50 11.66
CA TRP A 238 -22.46 -8.31 10.76
C TRP A 238 -22.20 -9.71 11.35
N VAL A 239 -21.75 -10.64 10.51
CA VAL A 239 -21.48 -12.03 10.91
C VAL A 239 -20.01 -12.38 10.69
N SER A 240 -19.39 -13.04 11.67
CA SER A 240 -18.04 -13.62 11.56
C SER A 240 -17.94 -14.93 12.33
N GLN A 241 -16.76 -15.57 12.36
CA GLN A 241 -16.49 -16.83 13.06
C GLN A 241 -17.40 -18.00 12.62
N VAL A 242 -17.79 -18.02 11.34
CA VAL A 242 -18.68 -19.05 10.79
C VAL A 242 -17.91 -20.33 10.45
N ARG A 243 -17.88 -21.26 11.41
CA ARG A 243 -17.20 -22.57 11.30
C ARG A 243 -17.81 -23.58 12.25
N ASP A 244 -17.66 -24.88 11.95
CA ASP A 244 -18.00 -26.00 12.86
C ASP A 244 -19.43 -25.95 13.44
N GLY A 245 -20.42 -25.56 12.62
CA GLY A 245 -21.82 -25.41 13.06
C GLY A 245 -22.05 -24.23 14.01
N LYS A 246 -21.17 -23.23 14.01
CA LYS A 246 -21.22 -22.02 14.85
C LYS A 246 -21.05 -20.77 13.99
N ALA A 247 -21.53 -19.65 14.50
CA ALA A 247 -21.34 -18.31 13.95
C ALA A 247 -21.52 -17.29 15.08
N ASN A 248 -20.94 -16.10 14.94
CA ASN A 248 -21.22 -14.98 15.83
C ASN A 248 -21.87 -13.84 15.06
N VAL A 249 -23.03 -13.37 15.53
CA VAL A 249 -23.68 -12.16 15.05
C VAL A 249 -23.30 -11.01 15.98
N PHE A 250 -22.70 -9.97 15.42
CA PHE A 250 -22.21 -8.81 16.15
C PHE A 250 -23.00 -7.57 15.76
N TRP A 251 -23.15 -6.60 16.66
CA TRP A 251 -23.55 -5.22 16.34
C TRP A 251 -23.05 -4.27 17.43
N VAL A 252 -23.07 -2.96 17.17
CA VAL A 252 -22.73 -1.95 18.18
C VAL A 252 -23.91 -1.03 18.44
N SER A 253 -24.25 -0.84 19.70
CA SER A 253 -25.18 0.21 20.13
C SER A 253 -24.42 1.42 20.69
N GLN A 254 -25.07 2.58 20.68
CA GLN A 254 -24.61 3.80 21.35
C GLN A 254 -25.50 4.05 22.58
N GLY A 255 -24.89 4.32 23.74
CA GLY A 255 -25.61 4.68 24.96
C GLY A 255 -26.04 3.49 25.83
N ALA A 256 -27.08 3.69 26.64
CA ALA A 256 -27.49 2.81 27.74
C ALA A 256 -28.48 1.71 27.29
N ILE A 257 -28.22 1.09 26.15
CA ILE A 257 -29.18 0.18 25.51
C ILE A 257 -29.03 -1.24 26.08
N GLU A 258 -29.82 -1.53 27.13
CA GLU A 258 -29.74 -2.75 27.93
C GLU A 258 -30.38 -4.01 27.29
N LYS A 259 -31.08 -3.89 26.15
CA LYS A 259 -31.90 -4.98 25.59
C LYS A 259 -31.68 -5.17 24.11
N GLY A 260 -31.18 -6.35 23.74
CA GLY A 260 -31.20 -6.85 22.37
C GLY A 260 -31.23 -8.37 22.32
N GLU A 261 -31.73 -8.92 21.23
CA GLU A 261 -31.81 -10.35 20.95
C GLU A 261 -31.55 -10.62 19.47
N VAL A 262 -31.12 -11.84 19.15
CA VAL A 262 -30.98 -12.31 17.76
C VAL A 262 -31.90 -13.50 17.56
N LEU A 263 -32.81 -13.35 16.61
CA LEU A 263 -33.63 -14.43 16.07
C LEU A 263 -32.93 -14.99 14.84
N VAL A 264 -32.90 -16.31 14.72
CA VAL A 264 -32.22 -17.02 13.64
C VAL A 264 -33.16 -18.08 13.09
N SER A 265 -33.19 -18.21 11.77
CA SER A 265 -34.07 -19.13 11.06
C SER A 265 -33.41 -19.68 9.80
N ALA A 266 -33.53 -20.99 9.59
CA ALA A 266 -33.22 -21.71 8.36
C ALA A 266 -34.18 -22.91 8.23
N GLU A 267 -34.09 -23.68 7.15
CA GLU A 267 -34.91 -24.88 7.01
C GLU A 267 -34.61 -25.89 8.14
N GLY A 268 -35.63 -26.24 8.92
CA GLY A 268 -35.49 -27.15 10.07
C GLY A 268 -34.72 -26.61 11.28
N TYR A 269 -34.28 -25.34 11.27
CA TYR A 269 -33.53 -24.72 12.38
C TYR A 269 -34.13 -23.37 12.77
N SER A 270 -34.35 -23.15 14.06
CA SER A 270 -34.65 -21.84 14.62
C SER A 270 -34.01 -21.66 16.00
N ALA A 271 -33.53 -20.45 16.28
CA ALA A 271 -32.94 -20.10 17.57
C ALA A 271 -33.27 -18.66 17.95
N GLN A 272 -33.31 -18.40 19.26
CA GLN A 272 -33.40 -17.07 19.86
C GLN A 272 -32.24 -16.95 20.85
N VAL A 273 -31.34 -15.99 20.62
CA VAL A 273 -30.07 -15.87 21.34
C VAL A 273 -29.96 -14.48 21.95
N GLN A 274 -29.64 -14.43 23.24
CA GLN A 274 -29.30 -13.20 23.95
C GLN A 274 -27.80 -12.90 23.78
N PRO A 275 -27.40 -11.66 23.53
CA PRO A 275 -26.00 -11.30 23.32
C PRO A 275 -25.22 -11.20 24.62
N GLU A 276 -23.94 -11.54 24.57
CA GLU A 276 -22.95 -10.98 25.50
C GLU A 276 -22.69 -9.51 25.10
N THR A 277 -22.52 -8.62 26.08
CA THR A 277 -22.31 -7.19 25.84
C THR A 277 -21.05 -6.70 26.52
N SER A 278 -20.24 -5.91 25.83
CA SER A 278 -19.01 -5.30 26.35
C SER A 278 -18.88 -3.83 25.91
N SER A 279 -18.27 -2.99 26.74
CA SER A 279 -18.05 -1.58 26.38
C SER A 279 -16.92 -1.45 25.35
N VAL A 280 -17.16 -0.64 24.32
CA VAL A 280 -16.14 -0.29 23.34
C VAL A 280 -15.26 0.81 23.92
N ARG A 281 -13.98 0.49 24.12
CA ARG A 281 -13.00 1.35 24.78
C ARG A 281 -12.98 2.78 24.23
N ASP A 282 -12.87 3.77 25.12
CA ASP A 282 -12.75 5.20 24.81
C ASP A 282 -13.97 5.76 24.02
N THR A 283 -15.14 5.11 24.13
CA THR A 283 -16.42 5.53 23.54
C THR A 283 -17.59 5.36 24.53
N ILE A 284 -18.77 5.85 24.16
CA ILE A 284 -20.06 5.56 24.84
C ILE A 284 -20.80 4.35 24.24
N CYS A 285 -20.12 3.54 23.42
CA CYS A 285 -20.73 2.48 22.64
C CYS A 285 -20.51 1.09 23.27
N HIS A 286 -21.40 0.15 22.95
CA HIS A 286 -21.37 -1.22 23.44
C HIS A 286 -21.39 -2.21 22.28
N LEU A 287 -20.42 -3.12 22.26
CA LEU A 287 -20.39 -4.25 21.34
C LEU A 287 -21.26 -5.37 21.91
N HIS A 288 -22.18 -5.86 21.09
CA HIS A 288 -23.01 -7.02 21.40
C HIS A 288 -22.58 -8.21 20.53
N THR A 289 -22.55 -9.40 21.11
CA THR A 289 -22.14 -10.65 20.44
C THR A 289 -23.12 -11.77 20.77
N ALA A 290 -23.92 -12.19 19.79
CA ALA A 290 -24.78 -13.37 19.91
C ALA A 290 -24.08 -14.60 19.30
N LYS A 291 -23.82 -15.60 20.15
CA LYS A 291 -23.10 -16.83 19.78
C LYS A 291 -24.08 -17.91 19.32
N LEU A 292 -24.05 -18.24 18.03
CA LEU A 292 -24.90 -19.26 17.42
C LEU A 292 -24.21 -20.61 17.44
N THR A 293 -24.97 -21.69 17.64
CA THR A 293 -24.46 -23.07 17.70
C THR A 293 -25.48 -24.05 17.11
N GLY A 294 -25.00 -25.22 16.66
CA GLY A 294 -25.85 -26.25 16.07
C GLY A 294 -26.39 -25.88 14.69
N LEU A 295 -25.74 -24.94 13.98
CA LEU A 295 -26.15 -24.51 12.65
C LEU A 295 -26.03 -25.68 11.64
N PRO A 296 -27.03 -25.88 10.75
CA PRO A 296 -26.93 -26.88 9.70
C PRO A 296 -25.84 -26.51 8.68
N PRO A 297 -25.10 -27.50 8.11
CA PRO A 297 -24.07 -27.26 7.12
C PRO A 297 -24.67 -26.88 5.75
N GLY A 298 -23.91 -26.14 4.93
CA GLY A 298 -24.29 -25.77 3.56
C GLY A 298 -25.64 -25.06 3.43
N SER A 299 -26.06 -24.34 4.45
CA SER A 299 -27.40 -23.75 4.58
C SER A 299 -27.31 -22.23 4.59
N GLU A 300 -28.28 -21.57 3.95
CA GLU A 300 -28.52 -20.15 4.14
C GLU A 300 -29.27 -19.93 5.46
N ILE A 301 -28.73 -19.05 6.30
CA ILE A 301 -29.22 -18.72 7.62
C ILE A 301 -29.70 -17.27 7.61
N GLY A 302 -31.00 -17.05 7.77
CA GLY A 302 -31.57 -15.73 8.00
C GLY A 302 -31.44 -15.35 9.47
N TYR A 303 -31.08 -14.09 9.75
CA TYR A 303 -31.06 -13.54 11.10
C TYR A 303 -31.81 -12.20 11.19
N GLU A 304 -32.44 -11.94 12.33
CA GLU A 304 -33.01 -10.65 12.71
C GLU A 304 -32.47 -10.28 14.10
N VAL A 305 -31.71 -9.18 14.18
CA VAL A 305 -31.34 -8.57 15.45
C VAL A 305 -32.44 -7.58 15.84
N ARG A 306 -33.00 -7.73 17.03
CA ARG A 306 -33.97 -6.79 17.63
C ARG A 306 -33.32 -6.10 18.81
N CYS A 307 -33.35 -4.77 18.85
CA CYS A 307 -32.70 -3.99 19.90
C CYS A 307 -33.50 -2.70 20.17
N ALA A 308 -33.97 -2.55 21.41
CA ALA A 308 -35.08 -1.65 21.76
C ALA A 308 -36.28 -1.85 20.80
N GLU A 309 -36.81 -0.77 20.21
CA GLU A 309 -37.93 -0.81 19.25
C GLU A 309 -37.49 -0.94 17.77
N LYS A 310 -36.19 -1.13 17.51
CA LYS A 310 -35.64 -1.26 16.15
C LYS A 310 -35.25 -2.71 15.87
N SER A 311 -35.31 -3.12 14.60
CA SER A 311 -34.67 -4.35 14.14
C SER A 311 -33.85 -4.15 12.87
N ALA A 312 -32.88 -5.05 12.67
CA ALA A 312 -32.01 -5.10 11.50
C ALA A 312 -31.79 -6.58 11.14
N ALA A 313 -31.96 -6.92 9.87
CA ALA A 313 -31.96 -8.31 9.40
C ALA A 313 -30.96 -8.51 8.24
N GLY A 314 -30.59 -9.77 8.02
CA GLY A 314 -29.65 -10.17 6.99
C GLY A 314 -29.59 -11.69 6.83
N THR A 315 -28.63 -12.16 6.05
CA THR A 315 -28.36 -13.59 5.82
C THR A 315 -26.87 -13.90 5.94
N PHE A 316 -26.53 -15.18 6.07
CA PHE A 316 -25.19 -15.69 5.82
C PHE A 316 -25.29 -17.18 5.44
N LYS A 317 -24.29 -17.74 4.76
CA LYS A 317 -24.22 -19.16 4.45
C LYS A 317 -23.30 -19.88 5.43
N THR A 318 -23.55 -21.14 5.73
CA THR A 318 -22.64 -21.99 6.52
C THR A 318 -21.71 -22.81 5.61
N PRO A 319 -20.51 -23.22 6.08
CA PRO A 319 -19.62 -24.13 5.36
C PRO A 319 -20.38 -25.35 4.80
N PRO A 320 -20.33 -25.60 3.49
CA PRO A 320 -20.99 -26.74 2.90
C PRO A 320 -20.20 -28.04 3.13
N PRO A 321 -20.81 -29.21 2.96
CA PRO A 321 -20.09 -30.48 2.89
C PRO A 321 -19.08 -30.49 1.73
N ALA A 322 -18.07 -31.36 1.81
CA ALA A 322 -17.12 -31.60 0.73
C ALA A 322 -17.81 -31.91 -0.62
N GLY A 323 -17.17 -31.50 -1.71
CA GLY A 323 -17.66 -31.62 -3.09
C GLY A 323 -18.68 -30.57 -3.55
N ASN A 324 -19.18 -29.71 -2.68
CA ASN A 324 -20.06 -28.60 -3.06
C ASN A 324 -19.25 -27.38 -3.54
N ALA A 325 -19.87 -26.53 -4.34
CA ALA A 325 -19.27 -25.28 -4.79
C ALA A 325 -19.08 -24.28 -3.63
N ILE A 326 -18.06 -23.43 -3.76
CA ILE A 326 -17.72 -22.36 -2.82
C ILE A 326 -17.56 -21.07 -3.61
N ARG A 327 -18.08 -19.94 -3.12
CA ARG A 327 -17.96 -18.63 -3.77
C ARG A 327 -17.64 -17.56 -2.74
N PHE A 328 -16.56 -16.81 -2.94
CA PHE A 328 -16.16 -15.75 -2.01
C PHE A 328 -15.57 -14.53 -2.70
N CYS A 329 -15.66 -13.38 -2.05
CA CYS A 329 -14.98 -12.16 -2.48
C CYS A 329 -13.74 -11.87 -1.63
N VAL A 330 -12.75 -11.22 -2.23
CA VAL A 330 -11.53 -10.74 -1.59
C VAL A 330 -11.35 -9.26 -1.96
N ILE A 331 -11.19 -8.42 -0.96
CA ILE A 331 -10.92 -6.97 -1.12
C ILE A 331 -9.88 -6.55 -0.08
N GLY A 332 -9.17 -5.46 -0.32
CA GLY A 332 -8.24 -4.88 0.66
C GLY A 332 -8.12 -3.38 0.46
N ASP A 333 -7.49 -2.72 1.44
CA ASP A 333 -7.10 -1.31 1.36
C ASP A 333 -8.31 -0.36 1.14
N THR A 334 -9.45 -0.58 1.81
CA THR A 334 -10.60 0.36 1.73
C THR A 334 -10.33 1.70 2.42
N GLN A 335 -9.25 1.78 3.21
CA GLN A 335 -8.85 2.92 4.05
C GLN A 335 -8.79 4.28 3.35
N SER A 336 -8.57 4.30 2.04
CA SER A 336 -8.43 5.55 1.26
C SER A 336 -9.70 6.39 1.07
N TYR A 337 -10.89 5.82 1.31
CA TYR A 337 -12.20 6.47 1.12
C TYR A 337 -12.38 7.14 -0.26
N HIS A 338 -11.87 6.52 -1.33
CA HIS A 338 -11.93 7.08 -2.67
C HIS A 338 -13.40 7.28 -3.15
N PRO A 339 -13.69 8.28 -4.02
CA PRO A 339 -15.08 8.63 -4.37
C PRO A 339 -15.94 7.53 -5.01
N GLY A 340 -15.30 6.48 -5.55
CA GLY A 340 -15.98 5.33 -6.14
C GLY A 340 -16.12 4.11 -5.22
N LEU A 341 -15.75 4.23 -3.94
CA LEU A 341 -15.75 3.10 -3.00
C LEU A 341 -17.15 2.50 -2.82
N GLN A 342 -18.17 3.35 -2.60
CA GLN A 342 -19.53 2.85 -2.41
C GLN A 342 -20.01 2.03 -3.60
N GLN A 343 -19.81 2.52 -4.83
CA GLN A 343 -20.17 1.80 -6.05
C GLN A 343 -19.45 0.44 -6.18
N LEU A 344 -18.19 0.35 -5.71
CA LEU A 344 -17.44 -0.91 -5.69
C LEU A 344 -18.02 -1.91 -4.67
N LEU A 345 -18.37 -1.42 -3.47
CA LEU A 345 -18.90 -2.26 -2.39
C LEU A 345 -20.36 -2.68 -2.62
N ASP A 346 -21.16 -1.81 -3.24
CA ASP A 346 -22.52 -2.14 -3.69
C ASP A 346 -22.49 -3.32 -4.67
N ARG A 347 -21.62 -3.26 -5.70
CA ARG A 347 -21.41 -4.38 -6.66
C ARG A 347 -20.90 -5.64 -5.99
N MET A 348 -20.00 -5.54 -5.02
CA MET A 348 -19.51 -6.71 -4.28
C MET A 348 -20.65 -7.35 -3.45
N GLY A 349 -21.60 -6.55 -2.96
CA GLY A 349 -22.82 -7.03 -2.31
C GLY A 349 -23.83 -7.71 -3.25
N GLU A 350 -23.70 -7.54 -4.57
CA GLU A 350 -24.51 -8.21 -5.60
C GLU A 350 -23.95 -9.60 -6.01
N GLU A 351 -22.78 -10.00 -5.51
CA GLU A 351 -22.08 -11.21 -5.98
C GLU A 351 -22.62 -12.54 -5.44
N ASP A 352 -23.54 -12.53 -4.46
CA ASP A 352 -24.01 -13.72 -3.74
C ASP A 352 -22.86 -14.58 -3.15
N ALA A 353 -21.86 -13.91 -2.58
CA ALA A 353 -20.71 -14.56 -1.96
C ALA A 353 -21.09 -15.23 -0.62
N ASP A 354 -20.60 -16.45 -0.40
CA ASP A 354 -20.73 -17.19 0.86
C ASP A 354 -20.06 -16.43 2.03
N PHE A 355 -18.90 -15.85 1.74
CA PHE A 355 -18.12 -15.03 2.66
C PHE A 355 -17.25 -14.00 1.92
N VAL A 356 -16.71 -13.04 2.68
CA VAL A 356 -15.79 -11.99 2.21
C VAL A 356 -14.52 -12.03 3.06
N ILE A 357 -13.36 -12.06 2.39
CA ILE A 357 -12.04 -11.86 3.01
C ILE A 357 -11.62 -10.41 2.81
N HIS A 358 -11.25 -9.71 3.89
CA HIS A 358 -10.63 -8.40 3.80
C HIS A 358 -9.13 -8.47 4.10
N VAL A 359 -8.25 -8.25 3.12
CA VAL A 359 -6.78 -8.42 3.26
C VAL A 359 -6.08 -7.22 3.94
N GLY A 360 -6.70 -6.69 5.00
CA GLY A 360 -6.18 -5.60 5.82
C GLY A 360 -6.36 -4.19 5.25
N ASP A 361 -6.05 -3.20 6.10
CA ASP A 361 -6.27 -1.77 5.90
C ASP A 361 -7.75 -1.44 5.64
N LEU A 362 -8.58 -1.73 6.64
CA LEU A 362 -10.01 -1.47 6.66
C LEU A 362 -10.28 0.05 6.81
N VAL A 363 -9.47 0.74 7.62
CA VAL A 363 -9.57 2.17 7.98
C VAL A 363 -8.22 2.88 7.91
N ASP A 364 -8.16 4.22 7.75
CA ASP A 364 -6.88 4.97 7.61
C ASP A 364 -6.18 5.12 8.97
N ARG A 365 -6.98 5.12 10.04
CA ARG A 365 -6.52 5.13 11.42
C ARG A 365 -7.37 4.22 12.30
N GLY A 366 -6.82 3.05 12.60
CA GLY A 366 -7.39 2.09 13.53
C GLY A 366 -7.56 2.59 14.96
N ASP A 367 -6.99 3.75 15.31
CA ASP A 367 -7.16 4.44 16.59
C ASP A 367 -8.26 5.53 16.60
N VAL A 368 -8.93 5.79 15.48
CA VAL A 368 -10.01 6.78 15.37
C VAL A 368 -11.37 6.08 15.27
N TRP A 369 -12.25 6.32 16.25
CA TRP A 369 -13.55 5.64 16.37
C TRP A 369 -14.42 5.77 15.11
N GLY A 370 -14.68 6.99 14.66
CA GLY A 370 -15.56 7.25 13.51
C GLY A 370 -15.09 6.62 12.21
N GLU A 371 -13.79 6.39 12.03
CA GLU A 371 -13.28 5.74 10.82
C GLU A 371 -13.78 4.29 10.71
N TRP A 372 -13.95 3.59 11.83
CA TRP A 372 -14.57 2.26 11.84
C TRP A 372 -16.02 2.30 11.39
N LYS A 373 -16.85 3.18 11.98
CA LYS A 373 -18.27 3.31 11.58
C LYS A 373 -18.38 3.82 10.14
N ALA A 374 -17.95 5.05 9.88
CA ALA A 374 -18.24 5.78 8.65
C ALA A 374 -17.29 5.42 7.49
N GLY A 375 -16.08 4.95 7.79
CA GLY A 375 -15.08 4.58 6.79
C GLY A 375 -15.12 3.12 6.37
N PHE A 376 -15.51 2.20 7.28
CA PHE A 376 -15.54 0.75 7.01
C PHE A 376 -16.94 0.14 7.10
N PHE A 377 -17.57 0.14 8.27
CA PHE A 377 -18.81 -0.64 8.49
C PHE A 377 -20.02 -0.10 7.72
N ASP A 378 -20.22 1.23 7.68
CA ASP A 378 -21.33 1.83 6.96
C ASP A 378 -21.26 1.64 5.44
N PRO A 379 -20.13 1.94 4.76
CA PRO A 379 -19.99 1.68 3.33
C PRO A 379 -19.88 0.19 3.00
N GLY A 380 -19.38 -0.64 3.93
CA GLY A 380 -19.30 -2.10 3.79
C GLY A 380 -20.59 -2.87 4.07
N TYR A 381 -21.64 -2.19 4.57
CA TYR A 381 -22.91 -2.84 4.88
C TYR A 381 -23.60 -3.60 3.72
N PRO A 382 -23.44 -3.25 2.42
CA PRO A 382 -24.00 -4.03 1.31
C PRO A 382 -23.62 -5.51 1.35
N TYR A 383 -22.38 -5.84 1.74
CA TYR A 383 -21.89 -7.22 1.85
C TYR A 383 -21.91 -7.75 3.29
N LEU A 384 -21.58 -6.93 4.30
CA LEU A 384 -21.50 -7.36 5.72
C LEU A 384 -22.82 -7.91 6.29
N LYS A 385 -23.96 -7.52 5.70
CA LYS A 385 -25.29 -7.99 6.10
C LYS A 385 -25.68 -9.37 5.53
N ASN A 386 -25.02 -9.83 4.48
CA ASN A 386 -25.45 -10.98 3.65
C ASN A 386 -24.37 -12.09 3.54
N ALA A 387 -23.16 -11.87 4.06
CA ALA A 387 -22.03 -12.78 3.92
C ALA A 387 -21.24 -12.85 5.23
N ALA A 388 -20.61 -14.00 5.52
CA ALA A 388 -19.66 -14.10 6.63
C ALA A 388 -18.41 -13.26 6.34
N PHE A 389 -17.83 -12.62 7.36
CA PHE A 389 -16.70 -11.71 7.20
C PHE A 389 -15.43 -12.24 7.87
N TRP A 390 -14.30 -12.23 7.15
CA TRP A 390 -13.00 -12.68 7.62
C TRP A 390 -11.90 -11.61 7.40
N PRO A 391 -11.50 -10.88 8.45
CA PRO A 391 -10.51 -9.82 8.34
C PRO A 391 -9.07 -10.28 8.60
N VAL A 392 -8.16 -9.78 7.76
CA VAL A 392 -6.72 -9.77 8.01
C VAL A 392 -6.34 -8.44 8.67
N TYR A 393 -5.35 -8.45 9.57
CA TYR A 393 -4.83 -7.24 10.21
C TYR A 393 -3.82 -6.51 9.30
N GLY A 394 -4.14 -5.27 8.90
CA GLY A 394 -3.28 -4.39 8.11
C GLY A 394 -2.42 -3.44 8.93
N ASN A 395 -1.70 -2.54 8.25
CA ASN A 395 -0.81 -1.58 8.92
C ASN A 395 -1.50 -0.28 9.37
N HIS A 396 -2.66 0.05 8.82
CA HIS A 396 -3.49 1.16 9.31
C HIS A 396 -4.48 0.73 10.41
N ASP A 397 -4.78 -0.57 10.53
CA ASP A 397 -5.79 -1.12 11.45
C ASP A 397 -5.41 -1.09 12.95
N GLY A 398 -4.23 -0.56 13.28
CA GLY A 398 -3.70 -0.51 14.64
C GLY A 398 -4.47 0.45 15.55
N GLY A 399 -4.85 -0.03 16.74
CA GLY A 399 -5.61 0.71 17.73
C GLY A 399 -6.40 -0.23 18.65
N PRO A 400 -7.34 0.29 19.45
CA PRO A 400 -8.15 -0.53 20.35
C PRO A 400 -9.32 -1.24 19.64
N TYR A 401 -9.69 -0.81 18.44
CA TYR A 401 -10.97 -1.18 17.82
C TYR A 401 -10.91 -2.48 16.99
N PHE A 402 -9.89 -2.70 16.14
CA PHE A 402 -9.70 -4.01 15.47
C PHE A 402 -9.72 -5.19 16.46
N PRO A 403 -8.93 -5.21 17.56
CA PRO A 403 -9.00 -6.30 18.55
C PRO A 403 -10.30 -6.35 19.36
N THR A 404 -11.14 -5.31 19.31
CA THR A 404 -12.48 -5.32 19.90
C THR A 404 -13.48 -6.01 18.96
N PHE A 405 -13.39 -5.76 17.65
CA PHE A 405 -14.34 -6.28 16.66
C PHE A 405 -13.98 -7.65 16.06
N PHE A 406 -12.68 -7.93 15.92
CA PHE A 406 -12.17 -8.98 15.03
C PHE A 406 -11.17 -9.91 15.73
N LYS A 407 -11.40 -10.18 17.03
CA LYS A 407 -10.59 -11.14 17.77
C LYS A 407 -11.08 -12.57 17.51
N GLU A 408 -10.61 -13.12 16.39
CA GLU A 408 -10.98 -14.44 15.87
C GLU A 408 -10.43 -15.62 16.71
N THR A 409 -9.31 -15.42 17.40
CA THR A 409 -8.71 -16.43 18.28
C THR A 409 -8.07 -15.84 19.54
N PRO A 410 -7.86 -16.65 20.60
CA PRO A 410 -7.00 -16.29 21.72
C PRO A 410 -5.53 -16.03 21.33
N GLN A 411 -5.05 -16.64 20.24
CA GLN A 411 -3.65 -16.63 19.81
C GLN A 411 -3.21 -15.32 19.16
N GLY A 412 -4.11 -14.58 18.50
CA GLY A 412 -3.80 -13.27 17.91
C GLY A 412 -4.64 -12.97 16.66
N TYR A 413 -4.01 -12.32 15.68
CA TYR A 413 -4.61 -11.96 14.39
C TYR A 413 -4.30 -12.96 13.27
N TYR A 414 -3.90 -14.17 13.65
CA TYR A 414 -3.68 -15.29 12.74
C TYR A 414 -4.53 -16.49 13.19
N TYR A 415 -5.12 -17.20 12.22
CA TYR A 415 -6.12 -18.23 12.45
C TYR A 415 -6.42 -19.00 11.16
N SER A 416 -7.09 -20.13 11.28
CA SER A 416 -7.55 -20.94 10.15
C SER A 416 -9.04 -21.31 10.27
N TYR A 417 -9.65 -21.65 9.14
CA TYR A 417 -11.02 -22.16 9.04
C TYR A 417 -11.21 -22.99 7.76
N ASP A 418 -12.16 -23.92 7.82
CA ASP A 418 -12.53 -24.76 6.68
C ASP A 418 -13.84 -24.29 6.04
N TRP A 419 -13.90 -24.30 4.70
CA TRP A 419 -15.12 -24.11 3.95
C TRP A 419 -15.18 -25.14 2.81
N GLY A 420 -16.10 -26.10 2.87
CA GLY A 420 -16.21 -27.17 1.86
C GLY A 420 -14.91 -27.96 1.66
N ASP A 421 -14.46 -28.00 0.40
CA ASP A 421 -13.21 -28.63 -0.06
C ASP A 421 -11.94 -27.79 0.20
N ALA A 422 -12.06 -26.60 0.81
CA ALA A 422 -10.96 -25.65 0.99
C ALA A 422 -10.63 -25.35 2.47
N HIS A 423 -9.34 -25.20 2.74
CA HIS A 423 -8.77 -24.73 3.99
C HIS A 423 -8.24 -23.30 3.81
N PHE A 424 -8.62 -22.41 4.71
CA PHE A 424 -8.26 -21.00 4.68
C PHE A 424 -7.38 -20.66 5.88
N VAL A 425 -6.28 -19.97 5.61
CA VAL A 425 -5.30 -19.54 6.61
C VAL A 425 -5.16 -18.03 6.54
N VAL A 426 -5.31 -17.35 7.67
CA VAL A 426 -5.04 -15.91 7.83
C VAL A 426 -3.76 -15.74 8.63
N LEU A 427 -2.82 -14.96 8.09
CA LEU A 427 -1.54 -14.65 8.72
C LEU A 427 -1.44 -13.18 9.14
N ASP A 428 -0.87 -12.96 10.31
CA ASP A 428 -0.52 -11.65 10.82
C ASP A 428 0.85 -11.20 10.27
N SER A 429 0.80 -10.36 9.25
CA SER A 429 1.99 -9.83 8.57
C SER A 429 2.48 -8.47 9.10
N TYR A 430 1.80 -7.85 10.07
CA TYR A 430 2.18 -6.51 10.57
C TYR A 430 1.93 -6.27 12.07
N GLY A 431 0.94 -6.93 12.66
CA GLY A 431 0.63 -6.89 14.08
C GLY A 431 1.60 -7.70 14.94
N PRO A 432 1.21 -8.03 16.20
CA PRO A 432 2.07 -8.71 17.17
C PRO A 432 2.65 -10.05 16.70
N GLY A 433 1.94 -10.78 15.84
CA GLY A 433 2.39 -12.04 15.24
C GLY A 433 3.51 -11.88 14.22
N SER A 434 3.73 -10.68 13.69
CA SER A 434 4.79 -10.41 12.70
C SER A 434 6.16 -10.12 13.33
N GLY A 435 6.17 -9.56 14.54
CA GLY A 435 7.36 -9.17 15.29
C GLY A 435 8.07 -10.37 15.93
N ARG A 436 9.37 -10.23 16.24
CA ARG A 436 10.30 -11.34 16.57
C ARG A 436 9.72 -12.45 17.47
N SER A 437 9.10 -12.10 18.60
CA SER A 437 8.56 -13.08 19.57
C SER A 437 7.18 -13.65 19.22
N GLY A 438 6.41 -12.99 18.35
CA GLY A 438 5.18 -13.51 17.77
C GLY A 438 5.45 -14.36 16.53
N ARG A 439 6.46 -14.00 15.74
CA ARG A 439 6.84 -14.63 14.47
C ARG A 439 7.13 -16.11 14.62
N GLU A 440 7.97 -16.47 15.59
CA GLU A 440 8.33 -17.87 15.89
C GLU A 440 7.09 -18.70 16.30
N LYS A 441 6.18 -18.11 17.09
CA LYS A 441 4.94 -18.77 17.51
C LYS A 441 3.95 -18.94 16.36
N GLN A 442 3.81 -17.92 15.51
CA GLN A 442 2.96 -17.96 14.34
C GLN A 442 3.47 -18.99 13.33
N LEU A 443 4.79 -19.07 13.10
CA LEU A 443 5.40 -20.05 12.20
C LEU A 443 5.21 -21.49 12.71
N ALA A 444 5.42 -21.73 14.01
CA ALA A 444 5.19 -23.04 14.62
C ALA A 444 3.71 -23.45 14.62
N TRP A 445 2.80 -22.50 14.82
CA TRP A 445 1.36 -22.73 14.67
C TRP A 445 1.00 -23.08 13.22
N LEU A 446 1.50 -22.31 12.26
CA LEU A 446 1.24 -22.52 10.83
C LEU A 446 1.73 -23.88 10.34
N GLN A 447 2.89 -24.33 10.84
CA GLN A 447 3.38 -25.68 10.53
C GLN A 447 2.40 -26.75 11.01
N ALA A 448 1.96 -26.69 12.27
CA ALA A 448 1.02 -27.66 12.81
C ALA A 448 -0.36 -27.63 12.12
N ASP A 449 -0.82 -26.45 11.71
CA ASP A 449 -2.06 -26.22 10.97
C ASP A 449 -1.99 -26.86 9.56
N LEU A 450 -0.91 -26.60 8.81
CA LEU A 450 -0.67 -27.17 7.48
C LEU A 450 -0.28 -28.65 7.50
N GLU A 451 0.26 -29.18 8.61
CA GLU A 451 0.47 -30.61 8.83
C GLU A 451 -0.85 -31.37 9.11
N ALA A 452 -1.82 -30.70 9.74
CA ALA A 452 -3.13 -31.29 10.04
C ALA A 452 -4.14 -31.20 8.89
N ASN A 453 -3.92 -30.28 7.94
CA ASN A 453 -4.81 -30.02 6.82
C ASN A 453 -4.95 -31.22 5.87
N GLN A 454 -6.20 -31.57 5.53
CA GLN A 454 -6.57 -32.62 4.57
C GLN A 454 -7.51 -32.11 3.46
N LYS A 455 -7.70 -30.80 3.34
CA LYS A 455 -8.54 -30.18 2.33
C LYS A 455 -7.85 -30.18 0.96
N LYS A 456 -8.67 -30.24 -0.08
CA LYS A 456 -8.20 -30.26 -1.46
C LYS A 456 -7.56 -28.94 -1.85
N TRP A 457 -8.10 -27.81 -1.40
CA TRP A 457 -7.58 -26.48 -1.69
C TRP A 457 -7.04 -25.82 -0.43
N THR A 458 -5.92 -25.12 -0.53
CA THR A 458 -5.32 -24.38 0.58
C THR A 458 -5.02 -22.95 0.16
N ILE A 459 -5.66 -21.99 0.83
CA ILE A 459 -5.66 -20.58 0.44
C ILE A 459 -5.22 -19.73 1.64
N VAL A 460 -4.15 -18.96 1.46
CA VAL A 460 -3.57 -18.11 2.51
C VAL A 460 -3.91 -16.65 2.23
N SER A 461 -4.22 -15.88 3.27
CA SER A 461 -4.46 -14.44 3.20
C SER A 461 -3.61 -13.70 4.24
N LEU A 462 -2.94 -12.63 3.82
CA LEU A 462 -2.12 -11.78 4.68
C LEU A 462 -2.10 -10.35 4.11
N HIS A 463 -1.73 -9.34 4.89
CA HIS A 463 -1.79 -7.96 4.39
C HIS A 463 -0.60 -7.62 3.50
N VAL A 464 0.63 -7.78 4.01
CA VAL A 464 1.87 -7.41 3.30
C VAL A 464 2.27 -8.51 2.32
N PRO A 465 2.49 -8.20 1.02
CA PRO A 465 2.92 -9.18 0.03
C PRO A 465 4.16 -9.99 0.43
N MET A 466 4.15 -11.30 0.17
CA MET A 466 5.35 -12.13 0.30
C MET A 466 6.38 -11.86 -0.79
N ILE A 467 5.89 -11.38 -1.95
CA ILE A 467 6.66 -11.26 -3.19
C ILE A 467 6.70 -9.80 -3.62
N ALA A 468 7.90 -9.20 -3.63
CA ALA A 468 8.10 -7.85 -4.13
C ALA A 468 8.23 -7.81 -5.66
N THR A 469 7.97 -6.65 -6.27
CA THR A 469 8.22 -6.34 -7.70
C THR A 469 9.39 -5.37 -7.92
N ARG A 470 9.96 -4.83 -6.82
CA ARG A 470 11.16 -3.99 -6.80
C ARG A 470 11.94 -4.16 -5.50
N ALA A 471 13.23 -3.88 -5.54
CA ALA A 471 14.05 -3.74 -4.34
C ALA A 471 13.47 -2.66 -3.39
N GLY A 472 13.58 -2.89 -2.08
CA GLY A 472 13.11 -1.95 -1.06
C GLY A 472 11.58 -1.84 -0.87
N ILE A 473 10.77 -2.71 -1.51
CA ILE A 473 9.36 -2.91 -1.08
C ILE A 473 9.33 -3.79 0.17
N PRO A 474 8.47 -3.48 1.17
CA PRO A 474 8.17 -4.39 2.27
C PRO A 474 7.71 -5.75 1.74
N LYS A 475 8.37 -6.82 2.17
CA LYS A 475 7.99 -8.21 1.89
C LYS A 475 7.91 -8.97 3.21
N PHE A 476 6.83 -9.70 3.45
CA PHE A 476 6.67 -10.53 4.65
C PHE A 476 6.94 -11.99 4.32
N GLY A 477 7.67 -12.72 5.16
CA GLY A 477 7.61 -14.19 5.14
C GLY A 477 8.36 -14.90 4.03
N GLN A 478 9.03 -14.20 3.10
CA GLN A 478 9.65 -14.85 1.92
C GLN A 478 10.75 -15.87 2.27
N GLU A 479 11.41 -15.71 3.42
CA GLU A 479 12.59 -16.50 3.81
C GLU A 479 12.26 -17.63 4.81
N ASP A 480 11.04 -17.67 5.33
CA ASP A 480 10.62 -18.55 6.44
C ASP A 480 9.17 -19.07 6.33
N PHE A 481 8.19 -18.19 6.06
CA PHE A 481 6.79 -18.61 5.85
C PHE A 481 6.57 -19.22 4.46
N LEU A 482 7.07 -18.58 3.40
CA LEU A 482 6.87 -19.05 2.02
C LEU A 482 7.43 -20.46 1.77
N PRO A 483 8.65 -20.84 2.24
CA PRO A 483 9.14 -22.22 2.11
C PRO A 483 8.22 -23.26 2.76
N LEU A 484 7.54 -22.89 3.86
CA LEU A 484 6.56 -23.76 4.52
C LEU A 484 5.26 -23.87 3.70
N LEU A 485 4.79 -22.76 3.10
CA LEU A 485 3.65 -22.78 2.18
C LEU A 485 3.94 -23.66 0.94
N GLU A 486 5.13 -23.52 0.35
CA GLU A 486 5.62 -24.32 -0.77
C GLU A 486 5.78 -25.81 -0.40
N GLN A 487 6.25 -26.10 0.82
CA GLN A 487 6.40 -27.47 1.32
C GLN A 487 5.04 -28.18 1.48
N HIS A 488 4.02 -27.47 1.96
CA HIS A 488 2.68 -28.02 2.20
C HIS A 488 1.75 -27.86 0.99
N GLY A 489 2.26 -27.39 -0.15
CA GLY A 489 1.48 -27.29 -1.39
C GLY A 489 0.29 -26.34 -1.28
N VAL A 490 0.49 -25.17 -0.69
CA VAL A 490 -0.48 -24.07 -0.75
C VAL A 490 -0.74 -23.68 -2.20
N ASP A 491 -1.99 -23.33 -2.52
CA ASP A 491 -2.39 -23.04 -3.89
C ASP A 491 -2.34 -21.54 -4.20
N LEU A 492 -3.03 -20.73 -3.39
CA LEU A 492 -3.16 -19.29 -3.61
C LEU A 492 -2.78 -18.49 -2.36
N VAL A 493 -2.20 -17.31 -2.58
CA VAL A 493 -1.88 -16.33 -1.54
C VAL A 493 -2.48 -14.96 -1.93
N PHE A 494 -3.45 -14.48 -1.17
CA PHE A 494 -4.08 -13.16 -1.33
C PHE A 494 -3.45 -12.10 -0.42
N THR A 495 -3.21 -10.92 -0.97
CA THR A 495 -2.47 -9.81 -0.32
C THR A 495 -3.06 -8.43 -0.59
N GLY A 496 -2.88 -7.49 0.33
CA GLY A 496 -3.26 -6.08 0.22
C GLY A 496 -2.04 -5.16 0.14
N HIS A 497 -2.04 -4.06 0.89
CA HIS A 497 -0.93 -3.12 1.15
C HIS A 497 -0.44 -2.31 -0.07
N HIS A 498 -0.77 -2.75 -1.28
CA HIS A 498 -0.50 -2.07 -2.52
C HIS A 498 -1.83 -1.91 -3.26
N PRO A 499 -2.34 -0.68 -3.45
CA PRO A 499 -3.66 -0.47 -4.03
C PRO A 499 -3.61 -0.54 -5.56
N GLN A 500 -3.43 -1.78 -6.01
CA GLN A 500 -3.24 -2.25 -7.37
C GLN A 500 -3.76 -3.68 -7.46
N TYR A 501 -4.22 -4.09 -8.65
CA TYR A 501 -4.28 -5.51 -8.98
C TYR A 501 -2.89 -5.97 -9.42
N ARG A 502 -2.43 -7.10 -8.89
CA ARG A 502 -1.27 -7.85 -9.41
C ARG A 502 -1.53 -9.34 -9.32
N ARG A 503 -1.43 -10.04 -10.44
CA ARG A 503 -1.21 -11.48 -10.45
C ARG A 503 0.24 -11.74 -10.84
N TYR A 504 0.96 -12.43 -9.98
CA TYR A 504 2.32 -12.85 -10.23
C TYR A 504 2.32 -14.06 -11.17
N LEU A 505 3.46 -14.35 -11.80
CA LEU A 505 3.70 -15.71 -12.29
C LEU A 505 3.64 -16.70 -11.11
N PRO A 506 3.35 -17.99 -11.35
CA PRO A 506 3.44 -19.01 -10.30
C PRO A 506 4.88 -19.08 -9.79
N ILE A 507 5.05 -19.11 -8.47
CA ILE A 507 6.38 -19.09 -7.84
C ILE A 507 6.57 -20.34 -7.00
N GLY A 508 7.67 -21.06 -7.20
CA GLY A 508 8.00 -22.20 -6.37
C GLY A 508 9.27 -22.94 -6.79
N PRO A 509 9.73 -23.90 -5.97
CA PRO A 509 10.96 -24.64 -6.23
C PRO A 509 10.78 -25.74 -7.31
N PRO A 510 11.88 -26.23 -7.91
CA PRO A 510 11.88 -27.22 -8.99
C PRO A 510 10.98 -28.42 -8.73
N GLY A 511 10.13 -28.75 -9.70
CA GLY A 511 9.33 -29.97 -9.69
C GLY A 511 8.31 -30.08 -8.55
N LYS A 512 8.14 -29.04 -7.73
CA LYS A 512 7.03 -28.91 -6.79
C LYS A 512 5.92 -28.08 -7.41
N LYS A 513 4.70 -28.19 -6.86
CA LYS A 513 3.62 -27.26 -7.20
C LYS A 513 4.01 -25.84 -6.78
N PRO A 514 3.90 -24.83 -7.66
CA PRO A 514 4.12 -23.43 -7.30
C PRO A 514 2.94 -22.85 -6.49
N VAL A 515 3.20 -21.77 -5.77
CA VAL A 515 2.18 -20.94 -5.12
C VAL A 515 1.81 -19.78 -6.05
N ILE A 516 0.52 -19.49 -6.20
CA ILE A 516 0.03 -18.38 -7.03
C ILE A 516 -0.27 -17.17 -6.13
N HIS A 517 0.51 -16.11 -6.31
CA HIS A 517 0.38 -14.88 -5.53
C HIS A 517 -0.49 -13.84 -6.23
N ILE A 518 -1.40 -13.23 -5.48
CA ILE A 518 -2.31 -12.18 -5.94
C ILE A 518 -2.30 -11.03 -4.94
N THR A 519 -2.09 -9.81 -5.42
CA THR A 519 -2.32 -8.58 -4.65
C THR A 519 -3.60 -7.92 -5.17
N THR A 520 -4.52 -7.64 -4.25
CA THR A 520 -5.90 -7.24 -4.50
C THR A 520 -6.34 -6.08 -3.59
N GLY A 521 -5.45 -5.12 -3.34
CA GLY A 521 -5.73 -3.88 -2.57
C GLY A 521 -6.64 -2.87 -3.30
N GLY A 522 -7.57 -3.36 -4.13
CA GLY A 522 -8.37 -2.55 -5.04
C GLY A 522 -9.46 -1.70 -4.39
N GLY A 523 -9.71 -1.84 -3.09
CA GLY A 523 -10.52 -0.89 -2.32
C GLY A 523 -9.85 0.48 -2.16
N GLY A 524 -8.54 0.57 -2.46
CA GLY A 524 -7.72 1.76 -2.26
C GLY A 524 -7.65 2.65 -3.48
N GLY A 525 -7.69 3.97 -3.30
CA GLY A 525 -7.59 4.96 -4.38
C GLY A 525 -6.35 4.74 -5.26
N PRO A 526 -6.40 5.09 -6.56
CA PRO A 526 -5.42 4.62 -7.53
C PRO A 526 -4.02 5.20 -7.30
N VAL A 527 -3.10 4.40 -6.75
CA VAL A 527 -1.69 4.77 -6.55
C VAL A 527 -0.92 4.41 -7.82
N GLY A 528 -1.21 5.14 -8.91
CA GLY A 528 -0.84 4.76 -10.28
C GLY A 528 0.64 4.73 -10.71
N GLY A 529 0.89 4.19 -11.89
CA GLY A 529 2.23 3.97 -12.42
C GLY A 529 2.82 2.67 -11.89
N SER A 530 2.10 1.56 -12.03
CA SER A 530 2.69 0.23 -11.98
C SER A 530 3.88 0.22 -12.94
N LEU A 531 5.07 -0.09 -12.42
CA LEU A 531 6.19 -0.41 -13.28
C LEU A 531 5.90 -1.79 -13.86
N PRO A 532 6.03 -2.00 -15.18
CA PRO A 532 6.04 -3.36 -15.71
C PRO A 532 7.08 -4.16 -14.93
N SER A 533 6.81 -5.43 -14.69
CA SER A 533 7.71 -6.31 -13.96
C SER A 533 7.62 -7.67 -14.61
N PRO A 534 8.74 -8.32 -14.95
CA PRO A 534 8.73 -9.60 -15.67
C PRO A 534 8.20 -10.78 -14.83
N LEU A 535 7.70 -10.50 -13.63
CA LEU A 535 7.25 -11.46 -12.64
C LEU A 535 5.74 -11.33 -12.40
N LEU A 536 5.07 -10.45 -13.17
CA LEU A 536 3.63 -10.24 -13.16
C LEU A 536 3.03 -10.76 -14.45
N ALA A 537 2.13 -11.74 -14.34
CA ALA A 537 1.28 -12.15 -15.44
C ALA A 537 0.30 -11.03 -15.83
N LYS A 538 -0.18 -10.27 -14.82
CA LYS A 538 -1.11 -9.14 -14.98
C LYS A 538 -0.89 -8.07 -13.91
N SER A 539 -1.11 -6.81 -14.27
CA SER A 539 -1.16 -5.71 -13.30
C SER A 539 -2.03 -4.55 -13.79
N TYR A 540 -2.84 -4.00 -12.90
CA TYR A 540 -3.73 -2.88 -13.21
C TYR A 540 -3.76 -1.86 -12.06
N ASP A 541 -3.57 -0.57 -12.38
CA ASP A 541 -3.78 0.56 -11.47
C ASP A 541 -5.28 0.95 -11.44
N ARG A 542 -6.15 -0.01 -11.13
CA ARG A 542 -7.61 0.16 -11.11
C ARG A 542 -8.16 -0.29 -9.76
N ASN A 543 -9.15 0.43 -9.25
CA ASN A 543 -9.99 -0.02 -8.15
C ASN A 543 -10.80 -1.26 -8.54
N HIS A 544 -10.82 -2.27 -7.67
CA HIS A 544 -11.41 -3.59 -7.94
C HIS A 544 -11.66 -4.38 -6.64
N TYR A 545 -12.47 -5.42 -6.74
CA TYR A 545 -12.43 -6.58 -5.83
C TYR A 545 -12.12 -7.84 -6.64
N THR A 546 -11.70 -8.91 -5.96
CA THR A 546 -11.48 -10.22 -6.57
C THR A 546 -12.59 -11.17 -6.15
N LEU A 547 -13.22 -11.82 -7.10
CA LEU A 547 -14.22 -12.87 -6.92
C LEU A 547 -13.54 -14.23 -7.18
N VAL A 548 -13.78 -15.21 -6.31
CA VAL A 548 -13.28 -16.58 -6.45
C VAL A 548 -14.44 -17.57 -6.43
N SER A 549 -14.34 -18.64 -7.21
CA SER A 549 -15.28 -19.77 -7.17
C SER A 549 -14.54 -21.10 -7.27
N ILE A 550 -14.85 -22.04 -6.40
CA ILE A 550 -14.24 -23.37 -6.33
C ILE A 550 -15.32 -24.42 -6.56
N GLU A 551 -15.09 -25.36 -7.47
CA GLU A 551 -15.97 -26.51 -7.71
C GLU A 551 -15.13 -27.75 -8.01
N GLY A 552 -15.12 -28.71 -7.09
CA GLY A 552 -14.32 -29.93 -7.20
C GLY A 552 -12.83 -29.64 -7.44
N ASN A 553 -12.33 -29.92 -8.64
CA ASN A 553 -10.93 -29.74 -9.03
C ASN A 553 -10.69 -28.46 -9.86
N ARG A 554 -11.65 -27.55 -9.91
CA ARG A 554 -11.59 -26.27 -10.62
C ARG A 554 -11.63 -25.11 -9.62
N LEU A 555 -10.73 -24.16 -9.75
CA LEU A 555 -10.77 -22.86 -9.06
C LEU A 555 -10.71 -21.75 -10.11
N GLU A 556 -11.67 -20.84 -10.08
CA GLU A 556 -11.80 -19.69 -10.99
C GLU A 556 -11.64 -18.39 -10.21
N VAL A 557 -10.92 -17.42 -10.78
CA VAL A 557 -10.68 -16.11 -10.18
C VAL A 557 -11.00 -15.00 -11.21
N ARG A 558 -11.73 -13.97 -10.77
CA ARG A 558 -12.07 -12.78 -11.56
C ARG A 558 -11.79 -11.51 -10.78
N ALA A 559 -10.98 -10.60 -11.31
CA ALA A 559 -10.82 -9.25 -10.76
C ALA A 559 -11.78 -8.28 -11.45
N LYS A 560 -12.71 -7.68 -10.70
CA LYS A 560 -13.78 -6.82 -11.24
C LYS A 560 -13.63 -5.38 -10.77
N ALA A 561 -13.62 -4.44 -11.71
CA ALA A 561 -13.48 -3.01 -11.44
C ALA A 561 -14.81 -2.29 -11.09
N ILE A 562 -14.73 -1.03 -10.66
CA ILE A 562 -15.90 -0.19 -10.27
C ILE A 562 -16.99 -0.10 -11.36
N ASP A 563 -16.60 -0.10 -12.63
CA ASP A 563 -17.52 -0.06 -13.78
C ASP A 563 -18.08 -1.45 -14.16
N GLY A 564 -17.60 -2.51 -13.52
CA GLY A 564 -17.93 -3.90 -13.83
C GLY A 564 -17.00 -4.57 -14.85
N GLU A 565 -15.98 -3.86 -15.35
CA GLU A 565 -14.96 -4.43 -16.24
C GLU A 565 -14.21 -5.57 -15.54
N ILE A 566 -14.04 -6.70 -16.23
CA ILE A 566 -13.16 -7.78 -15.79
C ILE A 566 -11.74 -7.41 -16.17
N LEU A 567 -10.92 -7.07 -15.18
CA LEU A 567 -9.51 -6.72 -15.35
C LEU A 567 -8.68 -7.97 -15.66
N ASP A 568 -8.96 -9.06 -14.94
CA ASP A 568 -8.28 -10.34 -15.11
C ASP A 568 -9.25 -11.48 -14.80
N GLU A 569 -9.10 -12.58 -15.53
CA GLU A 569 -9.87 -13.81 -15.36
C GLU A 569 -8.96 -14.99 -15.69
N PHE A 570 -8.94 -15.98 -14.80
CA PHE A 570 -8.20 -17.22 -15.02
C PHE A 570 -8.78 -18.37 -14.21
N GLU A 571 -8.38 -19.57 -14.60
CA GLU A 571 -8.83 -20.84 -14.02
C GLU A 571 -7.60 -21.69 -13.70
N ILE A 572 -7.62 -22.38 -12.57
CA ILE A 572 -6.63 -23.37 -12.14
C ILE A 572 -7.35 -24.72 -12.05
N ARG A 573 -6.82 -25.75 -12.70
CA ARG A 573 -7.28 -27.13 -12.52
C ARG A 573 -6.29 -27.95 -11.72
N LYS A 574 -6.81 -28.91 -10.95
CA LYS A 574 -6.00 -29.87 -10.20
C LYS A 574 -6.06 -31.28 -10.77
N GLU A 575 -4.88 -31.82 -11.06
CA GLU A 575 -4.65 -33.23 -11.41
C GLU A 575 -3.93 -33.90 -10.24
N GLY A 576 -4.72 -34.48 -9.33
CA GLY A 576 -4.24 -34.82 -7.99
C GLY A 576 -3.86 -33.55 -7.22
N ASP A 577 -2.67 -33.54 -6.62
CA ASP A 577 -2.17 -32.40 -5.84
C ASP A 577 -1.39 -31.36 -6.66
N ARG A 578 -1.23 -31.59 -7.98
CA ARG A 578 -0.57 -30.68 -8.92
C ARG A 578 -1.59 -29.80 -9.64
N PHE A 579 -1.15 -28.61 -10.07
CA PHE A 579 -1.88 -27.88 -11.09
C PHE A 579 -1.71 -28.55 -12.46
N ASP A 580 -2.62 -28.22 -13.38
CA ASP A 580 -2.48 -28.60 -14.79
C ASP A 580 -1.17 -28.10 -15.41
N GLU A 581 -0.77 -28.75 -16.51
CA GLU A 581 0.52 -28.53 -17.15
C GLU A 581 0.76 -27.06 -17.53
N THR A 582 -0.28 -26.33 -17.93
CA THR A 582 -0.15 -24.92 -18.35
C THR A 582 0.29 -23.99 -17.22
N TRP A 583 -0.10 -24.27 -15.98
CA TRP A 583 0.36 -23.53 -14.79
C TRP A 583 1.75 -23.96 -14.34
N MET A 584 2.07 -25.25 -14.49
CA MET A 584 3.40 -25.78 -14.20
C MET A 584 4.46 -25.25 -15.18
N GLU A 585 4.12 -25.09 -16.46
CA GLU A 585 4.97 -24.51 -17.50
C GLU A 585 5.23 -23.00 -17.33
N GLN A 586 4.42 -22.28 -16.54
CA GLN A 586 4.63 -20.86 -16.26
C GLN A 586 5.44 -20.60 -14.98
N ALA A 587 5.82 -21.66 -14.25
CA ALA A 587 6.37 -21.56 -12.91
C ALA A 587 7.83 -21.07 -12.87
N VAL A 588 8.08 -20.08 -12.00
CA VAL A 588 9.40 -19.45 -11.81
C VAL A 588 9.95 -19.81 -10.43
N ASP A 589 11.25 -20.09 -10.37
CA ASP A 589 11.98 -20.28 -9.10
C ASP A 589 11.85 -19.07 -8.18
N THR A 590 11.55 -19.31 -6.92
CA THR A 590 11.64 -18.32 -5.83
C THR A 590 13.05 -17.70 -5.74
N SER A 591 14.13 -18.46 -6.04
CA SER A 591 15.51 -17.92 -6.07
C SER A 591 15.82 -17.09 -7.33
N LEU A 592 15.30 -17.49 -8.50
CA LEU A 592 15.45 -16.75 -9.75
C LEU A 592 14.63 -15.46 -9.74
N HIS A 593 13.45 -15.47 -9.12
CA HIS A 593 12.60 -14.29 -8.90
C HIS A 593 13.41 -13.14 -8.29
N GLY A 594 14.17 -13.40 -7.22
CA GLY A 594 15.03 -12.39 -6.59
C GLY A 594 16.16 -11.86 -7.51
N LYS A 595 16.74 -12.73 -8.34
CA LYS A 595 17.76 -12.35 -9.34
C LYS A 595 17.17 -11.51 -10.46
N ILE A 596 15.99 -11.88 -10.97
CA ILE A 596 15.26 -11.16 -12.02
C ILE A 596 14.87 -9.76 -11.54
N ILE A 597 14.37 -9.58 -10.31
CA ILE A 597 14.10 -8.23 -9.76
C ILE A 597 15.39 -7.40 -9.77
N SER A 598 16.48 -7.95 -9.24
CA SER A 598 17.74 -7.22 -9.08
C SER A 598 18.25 -6.72 -10.43
N LEU A 599 18.34 -7.62 -11.42
CA LEU A 599 18.69 -7.32 -12.81
C LEU A 599 17.75 -6.28 -13.43
N TYR A 600 16.43 -6.45 -13.27
CA TYR A 600 15.44 -5.57 -13.89
C TYR A 600 15.56 -4.13 -13.39
N HIS A 601 15.75 -3.92 -12.09
CA HIS A 601 15.91 -2.57 -11.54
C HIS A 601 17.29 -1.97 -11.82
N GLU A 602 18.31 -2.79 -11.96
CA GLU A 602 19.64 -2.36 -12.42
C GLU A 602 19.63 -1.89 -13.88
N LEU A 603 18.95 -2.62 -14.79
CA LEU A 603 18.75 -2.20 -16.18
C LEU A 603 17.88 -0.94 -16.30
N LEU A 604 16.88 -0.79 -15.43
CA LEU A 604 16.16 0.48 -15.27
C LEU A 604 17.01 1.58 -14.59
N GLY A 605 18.25 1.29 -14.16
CA GLY A 605 19.15 2.14 -13.38
C GLY A 605 18.47 2.81 -12.18
N LYS A 606 17.74 1.99 -11.41
CA LYS A 606 17.08 2.33 -10.14
C LYS A 606 17.81 1.71 -8.93
N ASP A 607 18.87 0.96 -9.17
CA ASP A 607 19.80 0.42 -8.18
C ASP A 607 21.25 0.78 -8.57
N SER A 608 22.19 0.59 -7.65
CA SER A 608 23.58 1.13 -7.68
C SER A 608 24.66 0.06 -7.87
N ARG A 609 24.40 -0.90 -8.75
CA ARG A 609 25.31 -1.99 -9.10
C ARG A 609 25.80 -1.84 -10.55
N THR A 610 26.94 -2.48 -10.82
CA THR A 610 27.50 -2.65 -12.16
C THR A 610 27.47 -4.13 -12.55
N LEU A 611 26.69 -4.45 -13.59
CA LEU A 611 26.72 -5.72 -14.31
C LEU A 611 28.01 -5.85 -15.13
N GLU A 612 28.84 -6.86 -14.84
CA GLU A 612 29.87 -7.31 -15.80
C GLU A 612 29.17 -8.00 -16.99
N LEU A 613 29.06 -7.26 -18.09
CA LEU A 613 28.71 -7.78 -19.41
C LEU A 613 29.96 -8.36 -20.08
N SER A 614 29.93 -9.63 -20.43
CA SER A 614 30.95 -10.27 -21.27
C SER A 614 30.35 -10.69 -22.60
N THR A 615 31.01 -10.38 -23.71
CA THR A 615 30.64 -10.91 -25.03
C THR A 615 31.17 -12.34 -25.15
N GLU A 616 30.34 -13.32 -25.48
CA GLU A 616 30.86 -14.63 -25.89
C GLU A 616 31.39 -14.52 -27.32
N PRO A 617 32.69 -14.80 -27.57
CA PRO A 617 33.17 -14.89 -28.94
C PRO A 617 32.71 -16.24 -29.51
N ASN A 618 31.77 -16.23 -30.47
CA ASN A 618 31.95 -17.03 -31.69
C ASN A 618 30.95 -16.80 -32.82
N SER A 619 31.43 -17.21 -34.01
CA SER A 619 30.74 -17.43 -35.29
C SER A 619 30.04 -16.22 -35.90
N THR A 620 30.60 -15.79 -37.03
CA THR A 620 30.11 -14.78 -37.98
C THR A 620 28.89 -15.23 -38.80
N ASP A 621 27.86 -15.80 -38.17
CA ASP A 621 26.60 -16.15 -38.81
C ASP A 621 25.42 -15.42 -38.13
N GLY A 622 24.89 -14.41 -38.83
CA GLY A 622 23.72 -13.62 -38.41
C GLY A 622 24.03 -12.39 -37.55
N ASP A 623 23.13 -11.40 -37.59
CA ASP A 623 23.26 -10.09 -36.95
C ASP A 623 22.99 -10.13 -35.41
N GLU A 624 23.63 -11.06 -34.68
CA GLU A 624 23.28 -11.41 -33.30
C GLU A 624 24.44 -11.22 -32.30
N LEU A 625 24.30 -10.26 -31.37
CA LEU A 625 25.29 -10.01 -30.31
C LEU A 625 24.96 -10.82 -29.04
N LYS A 626 25.80 -11.80 -28.69
CA LYS A 626 25.61 -12.65 -27.50
C LYS A 626 26.29 -12.05 -26.26
N LEU A 627 25.48 -11.58 -25.33
CA LEU A 627 25.91 -11.04 -24.04
C LEU A 627 25.69 -12.08 -22.93
N LYS A 628 26.77 -12.42 -22.23
CA LYS A 628 26.78 -13.27 -21.05
C LYS A 628 26.95 -12.41 -19.81
N LEU A 629 25.94 -12.44 -18.95
CA LEU A 629 26.01 -11.86 -17.61
C LEU A 629 26.68 -12.82 -16.64
N ASN A 630 27.54 -12.28 -15.78
CA ASN A 630 28.13 -13.01 -14.67
C ASN A 630 27.51 -12.58 -13.33
N PHE A 631 26.47 -13.30 -12.89
CA PHE A 631 25.80 -13.03 -11.61
C PHE A 631 26.72 -13.20 -10.38
N ASP A 632 27.83 -13.94 -10.51
CA ASP A 632 28.81 -14.13 -9.43
C ASP A 632 29.79 -12.95 -9.31
N ARG A 633 29.72 -11.96 -10.21
CA ARG A 633 30.60 -10.78 -10.27
C ARG A 633 29.83 -9.45 -10.30
N LEU A 634 28.98 -9.25 -9.30
CA LEU A 634 28.35 -7.95 -9.05
C LEU A 634 29.33 -7.03 -8.30
N SER A 635 29.67 -5.89 -8.91
CA SER A 635 30.44 -4.82 -8.26
C SER A 635 29.58 -3.55 -8.08
N ARG A 636 30.03 -2.60 -7.25
CA ARG A 636 29.33 -1.32 -7.05
C ARG A 636 29.83 -0.29 -8.06
N GLY A 637 28.90 0.37 -8.76
CA GLY A 637 29.20 1.46 -9.69
C GLY A 637 27.97 1.83 -10.52
N PRO A 638 28.08 2.88 -11.36
CA PRO A 638 27.01 3.31 -12.24
C PRO A 638 27.00 2.53 -13.57
N LEU A 639 25.84 2.01 -13.96
CA LEU A 639 25.62 1.49 -15.32
C LEU A 639 25.72 2.63 -16.34
N ASP A 640 26.68 2.56 -17.28
CA ASP A 640 26.80 3.57 -18.35
C ASP A 640 25.71 3.39 -19.42
N ARG A 641 24.56 4.02 -19.16
CA ARG A 641 23.42 4.06 -20.07
C ARG A 641 23.71 4.71 -21.43
N THR A 642 24.83 5.42 -21.63
CA THR A 642 25.13 6.01 -22.96
C THR A 642 25.53 4.94 -23.99
N SER A 643 25.86 3.73 -23.52
CA SER A 643 26.21 2.57 -24.35
C SER A 643 25.00 1.68 -24.75
N ILE A 644 23.82 1.91 -24.17
CA ILE A 644 22.60 1.10 -24.44
C ILE A 644 21.70 1.90 -25.40
N PRO A 645 21.48 1.44 -26.65
CA PRO A 645 20.68 2.20 -27.62
C PRO A 645 19.19 2.27 -27.23
N PRO A 646 18.46 3.34 -27.60
CA PRO A 646 17.06 3.55 -27.23
C PRO A 646 16.11 2.41 -27.65
N GLU A 647 16.40 1.75 -28.77
CA GLU A 647 15.65 0.66 -29.37
C GLU A 647 15.91 -0.73 -28.73
N ALA A 648 16.82 -0.82 -27.76
CA ALA A 648 17.12 -2.04 -27.03
C ALA A 648 15.86 -2.65 -26.37
N ARG A 649 15.80 -3.98 -26.30
CA ARG A 649 14.79 -4.75 -25.58
C ARG A 649 15.46 -5.78 -24.68
N LEU A 650 14.80 -6.13 -23.58
CA LEU A 650 15.20 -7.24 -22.73
C LEU A 650 14.28 -8.43 -23.02
N ALA A 651 14.85 -9.49 -23.60
CA ALA A 651 14.25 -10.82 -23.64
C ALA A 651 14.86 -11.67 -22.52
N ILE A 652 13.99 -12.37 -21.76
CA ILE A 652 14.40 -13.38 -20.78
C ILE A 652 13.82 -14.72 -21.25
N GLU A 653 14.69 -15.67 -21.58
CA GLU A 653 14.33 -17.00 -22.07
C GLU A 653 15.17 -18.08 -21.36
N SER A 654 14.61 -19.28 -21.23
CA SER A 654 15.34 -20.47 -20.78
C SER A 654 16.15 -21.04 -21.94
N ILE A 655 17.44 -21.35 -21.75
CA ILE A 655 18.32 -21.85 -22.83
C ILE A 655 18.37 -23.39 -22.92
N ASP A 656 17.79 -24.11 -21.96
CA ASP A 656 17.92 -25.56 -21.82
C ASP A 656 16.53 -26.22 -21.77
N GLU A 657 16.28 -27.24 -22.60
CA GLU A 657 15.05 -28.06 -22.52
C GLU A 657 15.05 -29.00 -21.31
N ASP A 658 16.24 -29.36 -20.79
CA ASP A 658 16.41 -30.09 -19.53
C ASP A 658 16.44 -29.15 -18.30
N SER A 659 16.23 -27.84 -18.50
CA SER A 659 16.12 -26.89 -17.40
C SER A 659 14.85 -27.19 -16.59
N PRO A 660 14.92 -27.38 -15.26
CA PRO A 660 13.71 -27.45 -14.42
C PRO A 660 13.01 -26.09 -14.26
N TRP A 661 13.42 -25.09 -15.05
CA TRP A 661 12.95 -23.71 -15.03
C TRP A 661 12.43 -23.33 -16.41
N ILE A 662 11.14 -23.06 -16.49
CA ILE A 662 10.50 -22.51 -17.68
C ILE A 662 10.17 -21.06 -17.36
N ILE A 663 10.98 -20.14 -17.88
CA ILE A 663 10.65 -18.71 -17.86
C ILE A 663 9.79 -18.49 -19.11
N PRO A 664 8.49 -18.17 -18.99
CA PRO A 664 7.68 -17.87 -20.16
C PRO A 664 8.31 -16.68 -20.91
N PRO A 665 8.42 -16.70 -22.26
CA PRO A 665 9.11 -15.64 -23.00
C PRO A 665 8.47 -14.27 -22.75
N GLN A 666 9.27 -13.30 -22.29
CA GLN A 666 8.80 -11.94 -22.05
C GLN A 666 9.63 -10.91 -22.79
N SER A 667 8.94 -10.02 -23.49
CA SER A 667 9.51 -8.84 -24.13
C SER A 667 9.25 -7.60 -23.27
N ILE A 668 10.29 -7.10 -22.59
CA ILE A 668 10.18 -5.82 -21.90
C ILE A 668 10.57 -4.71 -22.88
N SER A 669 9.58 -3.90 -23.22
CA SER A 669 9.74 -2.71 -24.04
C SER A 669 10.21 -1.52 -23.21
N PHE A 670 11.26 -0.83 -23.68
CA PHE A 670 11.70 0.42 -23.08
C PHE A 670 11.00 1.66 -23.69
N SER A 671 10.23 1.53 -24.81
CA SER A 671 9.27 2.56 -25.30
C SER A 671 8.38 2.22 -26.55
N GLU A 672 8.45 1.02 -27.13
CA GLU A 672 7.66 0.50 -28.30
C GLU A 672 7.90 1.16 -29.68
N PRO A 673 7.55 0.51 -30.83
CA PRO A 673 6.97 -0.84 -31.07
C PRO A 673 7.95 -1.73 -31.92
N VAL A 674 7.61 -2.80 -32.66
CA VAL A 674 6.98 -4.13 -32.35
C VAL A 674 7.61 -5.19 -33.30
N ALA A 675 7.87 -6.44 -32.88
CA ALA A 675 8.14 -7.64 -33.75
C ALA A 675 8.26 -8.94 -32.90
N ILE A 676 8.05 -10.14 -33.49
CA ILE A 676 7.84 -11.48 -32.86
C ILE A 676 8.73 -12.56 -33.55
N ILE A 677 8.95 -13.75 -32.92
CA ILE A 677 9.24 -15.15 -33.45
C ILE A 677 10.36 -15.84 -32.60
N ARG A 678 10.15 -16.89 -31.77
CA ARG A 678 9.87 -18.37 -31.95
C ARG A 678 11.07 -19.28 -32.36
N GLY A 679 11.41 -20.31 -31.56
CA GLY A 679 12.29 -21.46 -31.94
C GLY A 679 12.53 -22.51 -30.82
N THR A 680 12.79 -23.78 -31.17
CA THR A 680 12.90 -24.99 -30.28
C THR A 680 14.32 -25.57 -30.11
N PHE A 681 14.56 -26.51 -29.17
CA PHE A 681 15.87 -27.10 -28.87
C PHE A 681 15.88 -28.65 -28.79
N ARG A 682 16.94 -29.23 -28.17
CA ARG A 682 17.11 -30.63 -27.70
C ARG A 682 18.31 -30.74 -26.73
N PRO A 683 18.38 -31.75 -25.83
CA PRO A 683 19.38 -31.80 -24.76
C PRO A 683 20.61 -32.70 -25.02
N VAL A 684 21.65 -32.54 -24.18
CA VAL A 684 22.80 -33.45 -24.07
C VAL A 684 23.12 -33.73 -22.59
N GLN A 685 23.21 -35.01 -22.24
CA GLN A 685 23.52 -35.49 -20.89
C GLN A 685 24.98 -35.22 -20.51
N ASP A 686 25.24 -34.43 -19.45
CA ASP A 686 26.25 -34.80 -18.43
C ASP A 686 26.20 -33.95 -17.13
N GLY A 687 25.56 -34.50 -16.09
CA GLY A 687 25.86 -34.41 -14.64
C GLY A 687 26.45 -33.18 -13.91
N LYS A 688 26.60 -32.00 -14.50
CA LYS A 688 27.25 -30.82 -13.86
C LYS A 688 26.52 -29.51 -14.17
N THR A 689 25.40 -29.29 -13.50
CA THR A 689 24.51 -28.16 -13.75
C THR A 689 25.13 -26.81 -13.37
N LYS A 690 25.50 -26.01 -14.37
CA LYS A 690 25.58 -24.54 -14.26
C LYS A 690 24.44 -23.96 -15.10
N SER A 691 23.39 -23.48 -14.44
CA SER A 691 22.26 -22.82 -15.12
C SER A 691 22.73 -21.52 -15.77
N ASN A 692 22.95 -21.53 -17.08
CA ASN A 692 23.21 -20.32 -17.84
C ASN A 692 21.86 -19.67 -18.21
N VAL A 693 21.76 -18.35 -18.10
CA VAL A 693 20.63 -17.57 -18.63
C VAL A 693 21.19 -16.69 -19.75
N ARG A 694 20.56 -16.72 -20.94
CA ARG A 694 20.96 -15.87 -22.07
C ARG A 694 19.99 -14.71 -22.14
N LEU A 695 20.54 -13.50 -22.28
CA LEU A 695 19.76 -12.31 -22.56
C LEU A 695 20.12 -11.86 -23.97
N GLN A 696 19.10 -11.62 -24.79
CA GLN A 696 19.26 -11.00 -26.11
C GLN A 696 18.92 -9.52 -26.03
N LEU A 697 19.83 -8.70 -26.57
CA LEU A 697 19.56 -7.32 -26.97
C LEU A 697 19.57 -7.28 -28.50
N GLN A 698 18.47 -6.84 -29.12
CA GLN A 698 18.36 -6.69 -30.57
C GLN A 698 18.25 -5.21 -30.96
N LEU A 699 18.85 -4.83 -32.09
CA LEU A 699 19.09 -3.43 -32.51
C LEU A 699 18.61 -3.11 -33.93
N GLY A 700 17.30 -3.28 -34.17
CA GLY A 700 16.64 -2.88 -35.42
C GLY A 700 17.26 -3.48 -36.70
N GLU A 701 17.15 -2.77 -37.83
CA GLU A 701 17.63 -3.21 -39.15
C GLU A 701 18.96 -2.56 -39.61
N ARG A 702 19.71 -1.90 -38.71
CA ARG A 702 20.95 -1.18 -39.11
C ARG A 702 22.22 -1.92 -38.71
N LYS A 703 22.98 -2.34 -39.72
CA LYS A 703 24.40 -2.71 -39.57
C LYS A 703 25.19 -1.54 -38.98
N LEU A 704 25.70 -1.70 -37.77
CA LEU A 704 26.74 -0.86 -37.20
C LEU A 704 28.10 -1.50 -37.41
N THR A 705 29.07 -0.70 -37.84
CA THR A 705 30.47 -1.11 -38.03
C THR A 705 31.10 -1.40 -36.66
N PRO A 706 31.95 -2.44 -36.50
CA PRO A 706 32.59 -2.73 -35.22
C PRO A 706 33.42 -1.55 -34.71
N VAL A 707 33.24 -1.18 -33.45
CA VAL A 707 34.13 -0.26 -32.74
C VAL A 707 35.23 -1.09 -32.08
N GLU A 708 36.47 -0.89 -32.51
CA GLU A 708 37.63 -1.58 -31.97
C GLU A 708 37.99 -1.00 -30.59
N ALA A 709 37.95 -1.82 -29.53
CA ALA A 709 38.36 -1.43 -28.18
C ALA A 709 39.55 -2.29 -27.72
N ARG A 710 40.70 -1.65 -27.49
CA ARG A 710 41.92 -2.32 -26.98
C ARG A 710 41.88 -2.41 -25.46
N LEU A 711 42.04 -3.62 -24.93
CA LEU A 711 42.19 -3.84 -23.50
C LEU A 711 43.66 -3.70 -23.08
N LEU A 712 43.94 -2.73 -22.19
CA LEU A 712 45.21 -2.63 -21.48
C LEU A 712 45.15 -3.51 -20.24
N VAL A 713 45.91 -4.61 -20.24
CA VAL A 713 46.15 -5.41 -19.04
C VAL A 713 47.38 -4.83 -18.34
N LYS A 714 47.20 -4.36 -17.09
CA LYS A 714 48.32 -4.02 -16.21
C LYS A 714 48.45 -5.13 -15.17
N ASP A 715 49.57 -5.83 -15.19
CA ASP A 715 49.89 -6.93 -14.29
C ASP A 715 50.41 -6.36 -12.97
N GLU A 716 49.70 -6.60 -11.86
CA GLU A 716 50.15 -6.26 -10.51
C GLU A 716 51.00 -7.39 -9.92
N SER A 717 52.23 -7.50 -10.41
CA SER A 717 53.26 -8.36 -9.81
C SER A 717 54.66 -7.73 -9.83
N ASN A 718 54.79 -6.49 -9.33
CA ASN A 718 55.99 -6.05 -8.59
C ASN A 718 55.80 -4.71 -7.87
N GLN A 719 56.00 -4.75 -6.54
CA GLN A 719 55.91 -3.67 -5.52
C GLN A 719 54.52 -3.06 -5.27
#